data_AF-A0A820XH96-F1
#
_entry.id   AF-A0A820XH96-F1
#
_cell.length_a   1.000
_cell.length_b   1.000
_cell.length_c   1.000
_cell.angle_alpha   90.00
_cell.angle_beta   90.00
_cell.angle_gamma   90.00
#
_symmetry.space_group_name_H-M   'P 1'
#
loop_
_entity.id
_entity.type
_entity.pdbx_description
1 polymer ?
#
loop_
_entity_poly.entity_id
_entity_poly.type
_entity_poly.pdbx_seq_one_letter_code
_entity_poly.pdbx_strand_id
1 'polypeptide(L)'
;MPVYSLQLERTELQEIKTAESTTKQRRGRLGRTQPGEYYALYDYTPGEQRKYPVPQICQSELVNIEFALRRSRLKTSLKEFQQYLLDKPKKEYIDDALKQLQRLGLINFSSNESFTNLGASIAKLPDFSSLPMSKAVYAALKQYRCGRDLIILPSILSVLNTSAILKSISIQYNGSEGNFMTLLQVMNAVLMVRDAVPPKQFKLDRVCDAKGLAAIAHSLSDEFRELARVQSGNWENIAKALLTGFSDKIYASLKMLQGKAQQFVKYNVNQRRSNNQQQDSLNEVAEIAVIDRSSTLRTGNKGALPAPLVIARDVRYLTAVRSASILSFIGQLESSWLEYIFSRELQLNEAEEKTLKDKNILQQAIQRFSQVQIQINNRKLVFHGPSGHILNAELYVRQQLITVLNFTLVPDYPNNSDNNLTRNLKSITNMPGDLFGPLRWRWESEQQVKVRTKMNKNNGTIDVTVEGIDSQNQAVHREFMSFLSWLRICAVIRYPNSGVSPRVLKPEIRDQFLDMEAKISNITDPDRTPVDIWKSLKGPNAKRETRMEVVAWIAVCQFYCRLEGGFVRDWVVQYQSSGVPLLHKDLVPSDLDCHLSQSKNFDIEAFIDALFVYGITVTTIRQDWRYILLIDENSKTGPFTMDLIEPHIALTHDRIDFDVSNLSLERGYTKDLGMRVDITRGSYPIQLEKIVENIRNKNFQVLRPIDGKNGPNTSDTVAERIQRMKSRGWTQIGIPLSFIPDPPSTYNTALVPYPSTTVLYQDLVTQIKKIPGANVISIEQIKNPNIEALYEYMKRTIAKECPGNDPNERKLFHGTGDPAIEGIINRGFDGRYFSPSGAWRRGAYFADDPRKSNGYSLPDPQTNRRVVFYSKVILGVESVQNTTNNSLGAAPQDHHSVHGTG
;
A
#
# COMPACT_ATOMS: atom_id res chain seq x y z
N MET A 1 12.88 4.00 -23.75
CA MET A 1 12.74 5.04 -24.80
C MET A 1 11.32 5.57 -24.77
N PRO A 2 11.11 6.87 -25.03
CA PRO A 2 9.76 7.43 -25.17
C PRO A 2 9.12 6.94 -26.48
N VAL A 3 7.95 6.30 -26.36
CA VAL A 3 7.16 5.75 -27.47
C VAL A 3 5.72 6.25 -27.34
N TYR A 4 5.17 6.79 -28.42
CA TYR A 4 3.79 7.28 -28.47
C TYR A 4 2.80 6.15 -28.78
N SER A 5 1.77 6.00 -27.95
CA SER A 5 0.69 5.03 -28.12
C SER A 5 -0.54 5.70 -28.73
N LEU A 6 -0.91 5.29 -29.95
CA LEU A 6 -2.10 5.80 -30.66
C LEU A 6 -3.41 5.41 -29.97
N GLN A 7 -3.47 4.21 -29.38
CA GLN A 7 -4.68 3.73 -28.70
C GLN A 7 -4.99 4.59 -27.48
N LEU A 8 -3.94 4.95 -26.74
CA LEU A 8 -4.00 5.68 -25.48
C LEU A 8 -3.77 7.18 -25.64
N GLU A 9 -3.45 7.65 -26.85
CA GLU A 9 -3.11 9.04 -27.20
C GLU A 9 -2.08 9.67 -26.22
N ARG A 10 -1.01 8.92 -25.89
CA ARG A 10 -0.01 9.35 -24.89
C ARG A 10 1.39 8.79 -25.14
N THR A 11 2.41 9.48 -24.64
CA THR A 11 3.81 8.99 -24.66
C THR A 11 4.14 8.17 -23.42
N GLU A 12 4.67 6.97 -23.62
CA GLU A 12 5.08 6.03 -22.58
C GLU A 12 6.59 5.77 -22.61
N LEU A 13 7.19 5.52 -21.45
CA LEU A 13 8.59 5.11 -21.36
C LEU A 13 8.66 3.58 -21.40
N GLN A 14 9.12 3.03 -22.52
CA GLN A 14 9.21 1.57 -22.72
C GLN A 14 10.65 1.08 -22.67
N GLU A 15 10.86 -0.08 -22.08
CA GLU A 15 12.12 -0.81 -22.18
C GLU A 15 12.19 -1.52 -23.54
N ILE A 16 13.26 -1.27 -24.31
CA ILE A 16 13.43 -1.87 -25.63
C ILE A 16 14.83 -2.45 -25.77
N LYS A 17 14.96 -3.51 -26.58
CA LYS A 17 16.26 -4.09 -26.93
C LYS A 17 17.13 -3.04 -27.65
N THR A 18 18.39 -2.93 -27.26
CA THR A 18 19.34 -1.98 -27.85
C THR A 18 19.70 -2.37 -29.28
N ALA A 19 19.80 -1.41 -30.20
CA ALA A 19 20.27 -1.69 -31.56
C ALA A 19 21.77 -2.00 -31.60
N GLU A 20 22.22 -2.71 -32.63
CA GLU A 20 23.62 -3.12 -32.81
C GLU A 20 24.58 -1.92 -32.80
N SER A 21 24.24 -0.86 -33.53
CA SER A 21 24.99 0.40 -33.55
C SER A 21 25.16 1.03 -32.17
N THR A 22 24.13 0.97 -31.31
CA THR A 22 24.20 1.46 -29.93
C THR A 22 25.14 0.61 -29.08
N THR A 23 25.09 -0.71 -29.23
CA THR A 23 26.01 -1.64 -28.57
C THR A 23 27.46 -1.39 -29.00
N LYS A 24 27.71 -1.19 -30.31
CA LYS A 24 29.01 -0.82 -30.84
C LYS A 24 29.51 0.51 -30.26
N GLN A 25 28.63 1.51 -30.14
CA GLN A 25 28.99 2.77 -29.49
C GLN A 25 29.32 2.60 -28.00
N ARG A 26 28.56 1.79 -27.26
CA ARG A 26 28.86 1.49 -25.85
C ARG A 26 30.23 0.83 -25.70
N ARG A 27 30.53 -0.17 -26.54
CA ARG A 27 31.86 -0.80 -26.58
C ARG A 27 32.96 0.21 -26.94
N GLY A 28 32.73 1.10 -27.90
CA GLY A 28 33.66 2.16 -28.30
C GLY A 28 33.82 3.31 -27.29
N ARG A 29 33.13 3.28 -26.14
CA ARG A 29 33.44 4.15 -25.00
C ARG A 29 34.61 3.64 -24.17
N LEU A 30 34.88 2.33 -24.24
CA LEU A 30 36.08 1.70 -23.69
C LEU A 30 37.22 1.85 -24.70
N GLY A 31 38.47 1.67 -24.26
CA GLY A 31 39.60 1.76 -25.19
C GLY A 31 40.00 3.19 -25.58
N ARG A 32 39.37 4.24 -25.01
CA ARG A 32 39.62 5.65 -25.37
C ARG A 32 40.94 6.20 -24.82
N THR A 33 41.37 5.70 -23.67
CA THR A 33 42.61 6.10 -23.00
C THR A 33 43.60 4.95 -22.88
N GLN A 34 43.09 3.74 -22.63
CA GLN A 34 43.84 2.50 -22.58
C GLN A 34 42.90 1.33 -22.90
N PRO A 35 43.41 0.13 -23.24
CA PRO A 35 42.59 -1.06 -23.41
C PRO A 35 41.62 -1.26 -22.24
N GLY A 36 40.39 -1.67 -22.53
CA GLY A 36 39.35 -1.84 -21.52
C GLY A 36 38.40 -2.99 -21.87
N GLU A 37 37.74 -3.53 -20.85
CA GLU A 37 36.91 -4.73 -20.96
C GLU A 37 35.42 -4.36 -21.04
N TYR A 38 34.70 -4.94 -22.00
CA TYR A 38 33.27 -4.70 -22.19
C TYR A 38 32.45 -5.90 -21.70
N TYR A 39 31.76 -5.72 -20.57
CA TYR A 39 30.86 -6.72 -20.02
C TYR A 39 29.43 -6.50 -20.54
N ALA A 40 29.04 -7.32 -21.52
CA ALA A 40 27.72 -7.28 -22.14
C ALA A 40 26.75 -8.24 -21.44
N LEU A 41 25.82 -7.70 -20.65
CA LEU A 41 24.80 -8.49 -19.95
C LEU A 41 23.52 -8.60 -20.79
N TYR A 42 23.57 -9.40 -21.86
CA TYR A 42 22.41 -9.66 -22.72
C TYR A 42 21.93 -11.09 -22.57
N ASP A 43 20.62 -11.28 -22.65
CA ASP A 43 19.93 -12.58 -22.67
C ASP A 43 19.56 -13.03 -24.09
N TYR A 44 20.10 -12.36 -25.11
CA TYR A 44 19.86 -12.60 -26.53
C TYR A 44 21.19 -12.66 -27.29
N THR A 45 21.18 -13.30 -28.45
CA THR A 45 22.35 -13.43 -29.32
C THR A 45 22.65 -12.10 -30.04
N PRO A 46 23.87 -11.56 -29.93
CA PRO A 46 24.29 -10.39 -30.72
C PRO A 46 24.16 -10.67 -32.22
N GLY A 47 23.42 -9.82 -32.95
CA GLY A 47 23.19 -9.98 -34.40
C GLY A 47 21.72 -10.18 -34.79
N GLU A 48 20.85 -10.63 -33.86
CA GLU A 48 19.39 -10.72 -34.08
C GLU A 48 18.66 -9.37 -33.94
N GLN A 49 19.41 -8.30 -33.67
CA GLN A 49 18.88 -6.98 -33.35
C GLN A 49 18.81 -6.11 -34.58
N ARG A 50 17.96 -5.08 -34.54
CA ARG A 50 18.01 -4.05 -35.58
C ARG A 50 19.40 -3.41 -35.60
N LYS A 51 19.94 -3.25 -36.80
CA LYS A 51 21.23 -2.58 -37.04
C LYS A 51 21.25 -1.16 -36.46
N TYR A 52 20.15 -0.43 -36.66
CA TYR A 52 19.96 0.94 -36.19
C TYR A 52 18.72 1.06 -35.30
N PRO A 53 18.72 1.99 -34.32
CA PRO A 53 17.53 2.27 -33.52
C PRO A 53 16.42 2.82 -34.41
N VAL A 54 15.17 2.60 -34.02
CA VAL A 54 14.04 3.19 -34.74
C VAL A 54 14.10 4.71 -34.61
N PRO A 55 13.98 5.45 -35.72
CA PRO A 55 13.98 6.91 -35.68
C PRO A 55 12.87 7.47 -34.79
N GLN A 56 13.20 8.51 -34.02
CA GLN A 56 12.30 9.10 -33.05
C GLN A 56 11.04 9.67 -33.71
N ILE A 57 11.13 10.18 -34.94
CA ILE A 57 9.98 10.67 -35.72
C ILE A 57 8.95 9.55 -36.03
N CYS A 58 9.35 8.28 -36.06
CA CYS A 58 8.45 7.15 -36.29
C CYS A 58 7.77 6.64 -35.00
N GLN A 59 8.17 7.17 -33.84
CA GLN A 59 7.74 6.68 -32.52
C GLN A 59 7.32 7.78 -31.54
N SER A 60 7.29 9.05 -31.97
CA SER A 60 6.90 10.19 -31.13
C SER A 60 5.54 10.74 -31.49
N GLU A 61 4.97 11.51 -30.57
CA GLU A 61 3.86 12.40 -30.87
C GLU A 61 4.29 13.48 -31.87
N LEU A 62 3.52 13.63 -32.96
CA LEU A 62 3.90 14.49 -34.10
C LEU A 62 3.25 15.87 -34.09
N VAL A 63 2.42 16.18 -33.09
CA VAL A 63 1.62 17.41 -33.01
C VAL A 63 2.49 18.67 -33.08
N ASN A 64 3.54 18.74 -32.26
CA ASN A 64 4.45 19.89 -32.24
C ASN A 64 5.22 20.01 -33.57
N ILE A 65 5.59 18.88 -34.20
CA ILE A 65 6.31 18.85 -35.48
C ILE A 65 5.40 19.34 -36.62
N GLU A 66 4.15 18.85 -36.67
CA GLU A 66 3.16 19.27 -37.66
C GLU A 66 2.89 20.78 -37.57
N PHE A 67 2.70 21.31 -36.36
CA PHE A 67 2.52 22.74 -36.17
C PHE A 67 3.76 23.55 -36.54
N ALA A 68 4.96 23.06 -36.19
CA ALA A 68 6.22 23.71 -36.51
C ALA A 68 6.43 23.82 -38.03
N LEU A 69 6.11 22.77 -38.80
CA LEU A 69 6.19 22.76 -40.26
C LEU A 69 5.23 23.77 -40.88
N ARG A 70 3.98 23.81 -40.40
CA ARG A 70 2.97 24.75 -40.90
C ARG A 70 3.29 26.20 -40.60
N ARG A 71 3.87 26.51 -39.44
CA ARG A 71 4.30 27.89 -39.10
C ARG A 71 5.64 28.27 -39.72
N SER A 72 6.41 27.32 -40.21
CA SER A 72 7.70 27.57 -40.85
C SER A 72 7.53 28.37 -42.14
N ARG A 73 8.64 28.86 -42.70
CA ARG A 73 8.65 29.51 -44.03
C ARG A 73 8.18 28.58 -45.15
N LEU A 74 8.26 27.27 -44.94
CA LEU A 74 7.82 26.26 -45.92
C LEU A 74 6.29 26.16 -46.02
N LYS A 75 5.55 26.56 -44.97
CA LYS A 75 4.08 26.52 -44.91
C LYS A 75 3.48 25.20 -45.42
N THR A 76 4.11 24.07 -45.08
CA THR A 76 3.75 22.73 -45.55
C THR A 76 3.25 21.86 -44.40
N SER A 77 2.57 20.77 -44.73
CA SER A 77 2.14 19.74 -43.78
C SER A 77 3.14 18.59 -43.70
N LEU A 78 3.14 17.82 -42.62
CA LEU A 78 3.96 16.60 -42.52
C LEU A 78 3.54 15.56 -43.55
N LYS A 79 2.27 15.57 -43.99
CA LYS A 79 1.76 14.72 -45.05
C LYS A 79 2.46 14.97 -46.39
N GLU A 80 2.83 16.21 -46.68
CA GLU A 80 3.62 16.57 -47.87
C GLU A 80 5.12 16.39 -47.59
N PHE A 81 5.59 16.87 -46.43
CA PHE A 81 7.00 16.86 -46.08
C PHE A 81 7.58 15.46 -45.89
N GLN A 82 6.77 14.46 -45.55
CA GLN A 82 7.23 13.08 -45.35
C GLN A 82 7.96 12.48 -46.57
N GLN A 83 7.73 13.01 -47.78
CA GLN A 83 8.45 12.53 -48.97
C GLN A 83 9.96 12.80 -48.92
N TYR A 84 10.39 13.77 -48.11
CA TYR A 84 11.79 14.13 -47.92
C TYR A 84 12.44 13.45 -46.70
N LEU A 85 11.68 12.67 -45.93
CA LEU A 85 12.20 11.94 -44.77
C LEU A 85 12.84 10.62 -45.21
N LEU A 86 14.03 10.31 -44.66
CA LEU A 86 14.70 9.02 -44.83
C LEU A 86 13.80 7.87 -44.33
N ASP A 87 13.25 8.06 -43.13
CA ASP A 87 12.31 7.14 -42.50
C ASP A 87 11.00 7.87 -42.22
N LYS A 88 9.92 7.37 -42.82
CA LYS A 88 8.60 8.01 -42.78
C LYS A 88 7.82 7.57 -41.54
N PRO A 89 7.16 8.48 -40.81
CA PRO A 89 6.19 8.09 -39.79
C PRO A 89 5.01 7.38 -40.46
N LYS A 90 4.33 6.51 -39.71
CA LYS A 90 3.13 5.86 -40.24
C LYS A 90 2.00 6.89 -40.38
N LYS A 91 1.12 6.68 -41.36
CA LYS A 91 0.01 7.59 -41.66
C LYS A 91 -0.88 7.85 -40.44
N GLU A 92 -1.11 6.84 -39.61
CA GLU A 92 -1.96 6.96 -38.42
C GLU A 92 -1.42 8.00 -37.41
N TYR A 93 -0.10 8.14 -37.30
CA TYR A 93 0.52 9.14 -36.42
C TYR A 93 0.36 10.57 -36.96
N ILE A 94 0.40 10.73 -38.29
CA ILE A 94 0.18 12.02 -38.95
C ILE A 94 -1.29 12.42 -38.80
N ASP A 95 -2.20 11.49 -39.09
CA ASP A 95 -3.65 11.71 -39.00
C ASP A 95 -4.07 12.03 -37.54
N ASP A 96 -3.45 11.38 -36.56
CA ASP A 96 -3.66 11.68 -35.14
C ASP A 96 -3.18 13.09 -34.77
N ALA A 97 -1.99 13.49 -35.24
CA ALA A 97 -1.47 14.83 -35.00
C ALA A 97 -2.38 15.93 -35.55
N LEU A 98 -2.96 15.73 -36.73
CA LEU A 98 -3.95 16.63 -37.32
C LEU A 98 -5.22 16.71 -36.47
N LYS A 99 -5.75 15.57 -36.02
CA LYS A 99 -6.93 15.54 -35.13
C LYS A 99 -6.66 16.29 -33.83
N GLN A 100 -5.47 16.15 -33.25
CA GLN A 100 -5.10 16.88 -32.03
C GLN A 100 -5.02 18.40 -32.26
N LEU A 101 -4.45 18.86 -33.37
CA LEU A 101 -4.43 20.29 -33.72
C LEU A 101 -5.84 20.85 -33.94
N GLN A 102 -6.75 20.06 -34.54
CA GLN A 102 -8.16 20.40 -34.70
C GLN A 102 -8.86 20.51 -33.34
N ARG A 103 -8.64 19.55 -32.43
CA ARG A 103 -9.17 19.59 -31.05
C ARG A 103 -8.66 20.81 -30.27
N LEU A 104 -7.42 21.22 -30.49
CA LEU A 104 -6.87 22.45 -29.91
C LEU A 104 -7.46 23.72 -30.54
N GLY A 105 -8.18 23.62 -31.66
CA GLY A 105 -8.76 24.75 -32.39
C GLY A 105 -7.72 25.54 -33.20
N LEU A 106 -6.57 24.93 -33.51
CA LEU A 106 -5.47 25.60 -34.21
C LEU A 106 -5.59 25.49 -35.73
N ILE A 107 -6.24 24.44 -36.23
CA ILE A 107 -6.52 24.23 -37.65
C ILE A 107 -8.00 23.93 -37.87
N ASN A 108 -8.52 24.29 -39.05
CA ASN A 108 -9.91 24.04 -39.42
C ASN A 108 -10.18 22.54 -39.70
N PHE A 109 -11.44 22.12 -39.50
CA PHE A 109 -11.93 20.79 -39.88
C PHE A 109 -12.20 20.64 -41.39
N SER A 110 -12.12 21.73 -42.15
CA SER A 110 -12.34 21.76 -43.61
C SER A 110 -11.18 21.12 -44.40
N SER A 111 -11.44 20.76 -45.66
CA SER A 111 -10.52 20.10 -46.59
C SER A 111 -9.13 20.74 -46.76
N ASN A 112 -8.99 22.05 -46.52
CA ASN A 112 -7.72 22.76 -46.68
C ASN A 112 -6.82 22.77 -45.43
N GLU A 113 -7.28 22.25 -44.29
CA GLU A 113 -6.52 22.13 -43.03
C GLU A 113 -5.77 23.43 -42.61
N SER A 114 -6.29 24.60 -43.00
CA SER A 114 -5.62 25.89 -42.78
C SER A 114 -5.64 26.30 -41.31
N PHE A 115 -4.68 27.15 -40.91
CA PHE A 115 -4.68 27.74 -39.57
C PHE A 115 -5.98 28.52 -39.33
N THR A 116 -6.54 28.36 -38.14
CA THR A 116 -7.57 29.25 -37.61
C THR A 116 -6.96 30.61 -37.24
N ASN A 117 -7.78 31.62 -36.94
CA ASN A 117 -7.29 32.90 -36.40
C ASN A 117 -6.48 32.70 -35.10
N LEU A 118 -6.89 31.73 -34.29
CA LEU A 118 -6.16 31.32 -33.09
C LEU A 118 -4.82 30.67 -33.45
N GLY A 119 -4.81 29.71 -34.38
CA GLY A 119 -3.60 29.05 -34.86
C GLY A 119 -2.58 30.03 -35.45
N ALA A 120 -3.03 30.96 -36.28
CA ALA A 120 -2.19 32.00 -36.88
C ALA A 120 -1.62 32.97 -35.83
N SER A 121 -2.35 33.24 -34.74
CA SER A 121 -1.85 34.09 -33.65
C SER A 121 -0.83 33.36 -32.77
N ILE A 122 -1.08 32.09 -32.44
CA ILE A 122 -0.13 31.26 -31.68
C ILE A 122 1.14 30.99 -32.50
N ALA A 123 1.04 30.88 -33.82
CA ALA A 123 2.20 30.72 -34.71
C ALA A 123 3.21 31.88 -34.60
N LYS A 124 2.77 33.08 -34.20
CA LYS A 124 3.63 34.26 -33.96
C LYS A 124 4.34 34.23 -32.61
N LEU A 125 3.94 33.37 -31.68
CA LEU A 125 4.56 33.26 -30.37
C LEU A 125 5.83 32.40 -30.41
N PRO A 126 6.78 32.61 -29.46
CA PRO A 126 7.89 31.69 -29.26
C PRO A 126 7.37 30.31 -28.83
N ASP A 127 8.23 29.31 -28.98
CA ASP A 127 7.88 27.95 -28.54
C ASP A 127 7.97 27.84 -27.01
N PHE A 128 6.84 27.53 -26.36
CA PHE A 128 6.75 27.31 -24.92
C PHE A 128 6.79 25.81 -24.55
N SER A 129 7.58 25.01 -25.29
CA SER A 129 7.80 23.56 -25.13
C SER A 129 6.62 22.66 -25.50
N SER A 130 5.38 23.14 -25.38
CA SER A 130 4.19 22.41 -25.86
C SER A 130 3.12 23.36 -26.41
N LEU A 131 2.31 22.86 -27.36
CA LEU A 131 1.17 23.62 -27.88
C LEU A 131 0.07 23.89 -26.86
N PRO A 132 -0.32 22.94 -25.98
CA PRO A 132 -1.19 23.24 -24.83
C PRO A 132 -0.70 24.45 -24.03
N MET A 133 0.61 24.48 -23.73
CA MET A 133 1.20 25.60 -23.00
C MET A 133 1.20 26.89 -23.83
N SER A 134 1.53 26.83 -25.12
CA SER A 134 1.51 28.00 -26.00
C SER A 134 0.10 28.61 -26.11
N LYS A 135 -0.94 27.78 -26.13
CA LYS A 135 -2.34 28.20 -26.08
C LYS A 135 -2.68 28.87 -24.74
N ALA A 136 -2.22 28.30 -23.62
CA ALA A 136 -2.39 28.90 -22.30
C ALA A 136 -1.69 30.27 -22.19
N VAL A 137 -0.48 30.42 -22.71
CA VAL A 137 0.23 31.70 -22.76
C VAL A 137 -0.52 32.73 -23.59
N TYR A 138 -1.03 32.33 -24.77
CA TYR A 138 -1.82 33.22 -25.60
C TYR A 138 -3.08 33.73 -24.87
N ALA A 139 -3.80 32.83 -24.17
CA ALA A 139 -4.96 33.20 -23.35
C ALA A 139 -4.58 34.13 -22.19
N ALA A 140 -3.44 33.89 -21.54
CA ALA A 140 -2.91 34.76 -20.50
C ALA A 140 -2.63 36.19 -20.98
N LEU A 141 -2.07 36.33 -22.19
CA LEU A 141 -1.74 37.62 -22.80
C LEU A 141 -2.99 38.39 -23.24
N LYS A 142 -3.96 37.73 -23.88
CA LYS A 142 -5.09 38.41 -24.53
C LYS A 142 -6.38 38.44 -23.69
N GLN A 143 -6.60 37.48 -22.80
CA GLN A 143 -7.88 37.31 -22.09
C GLN A 143 -7.75 37.54 -20.58
N TYR A 144 -6.78 36.90 -19.92
CA TYR A 144 -6.75 36.82 -18.45
C TYR A 144 -5.76 37.78 -17.76
N ARG A 145 -5.02 38.58 -18.53
CA ARG A 145 -4.07 39.59 -18.02
C ARG A 145 -3.06 39.01 -17.01
N CYS A 146 -2.56 37.81 -17.28
CA CYS A 146 -1.55 37.10 -16.47
C CYS A 146 -0.31 36.73 -17.31
N GLY A 147 0.03 37.59 -18.28
CA GLY A 147 1.07 37.33 -19.27
C GLY A 147 2.45 37.07 -18.65
N ARG A 148 2.86 37.88 -17.66
CA ARG A 148 4.15 37.72 -16.98
C ARG A 148 4.24 36.37 -16.26
N ASP A 149 3.19 36.00 -15.54
CA ASP A 149 3.13 34.74 -14.78
C ASP A 149 3.25 33.52 -15.71
N LEU A 150 2.49 33.51 -16.80
CA LEU A 150 2.49 32.42 -17.77
C LEU A 150 3.66 32.45 -18.75
N ILE A 151 4.48 33.50 -18.80
CA ILE A 151 5.77 33.45 -19.50
C ILE A 151 6.84 32.84 -18.58
N ILE A 152 6.87 33.24 -17.31
CA ILE A 152 7.84 32.74 -16.33
C ILE A 152 7.66 31.24 -16.08
N LEU A 153 6.41 30.81 -15.89
CA LEU A 153 6.09 29.43 -15.53
C LEU A 153 6.61 28.37 -16.53
N PRO A 154 6.31 28.43 -17.84
CA PRO A 154 6.88 27.52 -18.85
C PRO A 154 8.40 27.64 -18.96
N SER A 155 8.97 28.82 -18.71
CA SER A 155 10.43 29.01 -18.72
C SER A 155 11.10 28.16 -17.63
N ILE A 156 10.53 28.13 -16.43
CA ILE A 156 11.03 27.28 -15.34
C ILE A 156 10.76 25.80 -15.66
N LEU A 157 9.54 25.50 -16.11
CA LEU A 157 9.06 24.15 -16.37
C LEU A 157 9.76 23.46 -17.56
N SER A 158 10.37 24.19 -18.48
CA SER A 158 11.23 23.63 -19.54
C SER A 158 12.61 23.20 -19.02
N VAL A 159 13.06 23.81 -17.92
CA VAL A 159 14.31 23.44 -17.24
C VAL A 159 14.07 22.33 -16.21
N LEU A 160 12.95 22.41 -15.49
CA LEU A 160 12.57 21.43 -14.47
C LEU A 160 11.93 20.20 -15.11
N ASN A 161 12.77 19.24 -15.47
CA ASN A 161 12.31 17.98 -16.06
C ASN A 161 11.76 16.97 -15.04
N THR A 162 11.84 17.25 -13.73
CA THR A 162 11.32 16.36 -12.68
C THR A 162 10.69 17.13 -11.54
N SER A 163 9.61 16.58 -10.99
CA SER A 163 8.91 17.07 -9.80
C SER A 163 9.68 16.79 -8.49
N ALA A 164 10.82 16.08 -8.54
CA ALA A 164 11.63 15.76 -7.37
C ALA A 164 12.16 17.02 -6.67
N ILE A 165 12.44 18.07 -7.46
CA ILE A 165 12.91 19.36 -6.95
C ILE A 165 11.92 20.01 -5.98
N LEU A 166 10.61 19.73 -6.12
CA LEU A 166 9.57 20.28 -5.24
C LEU A 166 9.79 19.90 -3.77
N LYS A 167 10.39 18.73 -3.50
CA LYS A 167 10.72 18.31 -2.12
C LYS A 167 11.83 19.15 -1.47
N SER A 168 12.67 19.76 -2.29
CA SER A 168 13.82 20.56 -1.84
C SER A 168 13.46 22.03 -1.64
N ILE A 169 12.25 22.45 -2.05
CA ILE A 169 11.77 23.81 -1.89
C ILE A 169 11.36 24.02 -0.43
N SER A 170 11.84 25.11 0.18
CA SER A 170 11.45 25.50 1.54
C SER A 170 9.95 25.75 1.63
N ILE A 171 9.34 25.34 2.75
CA ILE A 171 7.89 25.46 3.01
C ILE A 171 7.40 26.92 2.86
N GLN A 172 8.28 27.91 3.10
CA GLN A 172 7.95 29.33 2.96
C GLN A 172 7.57 29.77 1.53
N TYR A 173 7.94 28.98 0.50
CA TYR A 173 7.61 29.24 -0.90
C TYR A 173 6.50 28.30 -1.41
N ASN A 174 5.84 27.54 -0.54
CA ASN A 174 4.76 26.67 -0.95
C ASN A 174 3.49 27.49 -1.18
N GLY A 175 3.00 27.48 -2.42
CA GLY A 175 1.68 28.02 -2.74
C GLY A 175 0.58 27.06 -2.28
N SER A 176 -0.44 27.61 -1.61
CA SER A 176 -1.64 26.88 -1.16
C SER A 176 -2.41 26.24 -2.32
N GLU A 177 -2.34 26.85 -3.50
CA GLU A 177 -3.08 26.48 -4.70
C GLU A 177 -2.35 25.41 -5.53
N GLY A 178 -1.08 25.14 -5.20
CA GLY A 178 -0.32 24.00 -5.73
C GLY A 178 1.06 24.33 -6.29
N ASN A 179 1.56 23.44 -7.14
CA ASN A 179 2.95 23.45 -7.58
C ASN A 179 3.25 24.62 -8.53
N PHE A 180 2.28 25.03 -9.36
CA PHE A 180 2.47 26.16 -10.26
C PHE A 180 2.77 27.46 -9.49
N MET A 181 2.00 27.74 -8.45
CA MET A 181 2.22 28.91 -7.58
C MET A 181 3.52 28.79 -6.78
N THR A 182 3.85 27.59 -6.31
CA THR A 182 5.13 27.31 -5.64
C THR A 182 6.32 27.68 -6.54
N LEU A 183 6.30 27.25 -7.81
CA LEU A 183 7.35 27.57 -8.78
C LEU A 183 7.42 29.06 -9.11
N LEU A 184 6.26 29.73 -9.23
CA LEU A 184 6.20 31.17 -9.46
C LEU A 184 6.77 31.96 -8.27
N GLN A 185 6.44 31.59 -7.04
CA GLN A 185 6.96 32.23 -5.83
C GLN A 185 8.48 32.10 -5.73
N VAL A 186 9.02 30.90 -5.97
CA VAL A 186 10.47 30.67 -6.02
C VAL A 186 11.13 31.57 -7.06
N MET A 187 10.58 31.62 -8.28
CA MET A 187 11.19 32.43 -9.33
C MET A 187 11.04 33.92 -9.10
N ASN A 188 9.92 34.38 -8.55
CA ASN A 188 9.76 35.78 -8.15
C ASN A 188 10.79 36.16 -7.08
N ALA A 189 11.07 35.29 -6.10
CA ALA A 189 12.13 35.52 -5.14
C ALA A 189 13.52 35.59 -5.81
N VAL A 190 13.81 34.70 -6.75
CA VAL A 190 15.07 34.74 -7.53
C VAL A 190 15.20 36.04 -8.33
N LEU A 191 14.11 36.49 -8.97
CA LEU A 191 14.08 37.72 -9.75
C LEU A 191 14.19 38.97 -8.85
N MET A 192 13.59 38.96 -7.66
CA MET A 192 13.76 40.04 -6.68
C MET A 192 15.20 40.15 -6.20
N VAL A 193 15.87 39.02 -5.92
CA VAL A 193 17.30 39.01 -5.57
C VAL A 193 18.14 39.53 -6.74
N ARG A 194 17.84 39.14 -7.98
CA ARG A 194 18.50 39.69 -9.17
C ARG A 194 18.40 41.21 -9.22
N ASP A 195 17.21 41.76 -8.99
CA ASP A 195 16.97 43.21 -9.07
C ASP A 195 17.61 43.98 -7.91
N ALA A 196 17.89 43.32 -6.78
CA ALA A 196 18.51 43.91 -5.60
C ALA A 196 20.05 43.83 -5.58
N VAL A 197 20.69 43.01 -6.43
CA VAL A 197 22.15 42.80 -6.44
C VAL A 197 22.80 43.55 -7.62
N PRO A 198 23.90 44.28 -7.42
CA PRO A 198 24.62 44.93 -8.52
C PRO A 198 25.05 43.93 -9.60
N PRO A 199 24.94 44.26 -10.91
CA PRO A 199 25.16 43.33 -12.04
C PRO A 199 26.52 42.59 -12.04
N LYS A 200 27.50 43.10 -11.29
CA LYS A 200 28.87 42.54 -11.22
C LYS A 200 29.02 41.38 -10.21
N GLN A 201 28.09 41.19 -9.28
CA GLN A 201 28.25 40.24 -8.16
C GLN A 201 27.30 39.02 -8.18
N PHE A 202 26.23 39.04 -8.99
CA PHE A 202 25.32 37.90 -9.14
C PHE A 202 25.30 37.42 -10.59
N LYS A 203 26.04 36.34 -10.91
CA LYS A 203 26.10 35.78 -12.26
C LYS A 203 24.92 34.83 -12.53
N LEU A 204 23.69 35.31 -12.36
CA LEU A 204 22.49 34.59 -12.82
C LEU A 204 22.44 34.51 -14.34
N ASP A 205 23.04 35.49 -15.03
CA ASP A 205 23.18 35.51 -16.48
C ASP A 205 23.84 34.23 -17.00
N ARG A 206 24.83 33.66 -16.29
CA ARG A 206 25.39 32.34 -16.66
C ARG A 206 24.41 31.18 -16.54
N VAL A 207 23.47 31.22 -15.59
CA VAL A 207 22.46 30.16 -15.40
C VAL A 207 21.31 30.33 -16.39
N CYS A 208 20.85 31.56 -16.59
CA CYS A 208 19.81 31.91 -17.55
C CYS A 208 20.29 31.74 -19.00
N ASP A 209 21.52 32.13 -19.33
CA ASP A 209 22.12 31.97 -20.66
C ASP A 209 22.48 30.49 -20.93
N ALA A 210 23.04 29.77 -19.95
CA ALA A 210 23.31 28.34 -20.10
C ALA A 210 22.05 27.47 -20.21
N LYS A 211 20.87 28.02 -19.91
CA LYS A 211 19.56 27.33 -19.98
C LYS A 211 18.56 27.98 -20.94
N GLY A 212 18.97 29.02 -21.70
CA GLY A 212 18.13 29.66 -22.73
C GLY A 212 17.01 30.57 -22.22
N LEU A 213 17.03 30.97 -20.94
CA LEU A 213 15.99 31.77 -20.29
C LEU A 213 16.04 33.27 -20.67
N ALA A 214 17.20 33.77 -21.12
CA ALA A 214 17.37 35.17 -21.54
C ALA A 214 16.66 35.50 -22.87
N ALA A 215 16.32 34.50 -23.68
CA ALA A 215 15.82 34.70 -25.05
C ALA A 215 14.31 35.02 -25.15
N ILE A 216 13.53 34.81 -24.08
CA ILE A 216 12.06 34.81 -24.19
C ILE A 216 11.48 36.22 -24.32
N ALA A 217 12.10 37.23 -23.69
CA ALA A 217 11.69 38.63 -23.83
C ALA A 217 12.01 39.23 -25.20
N HIS A 218 13.11 38.82 -25.84
CA HIS A 218 13.52 39.30 -27.16
C HIS A 218 12.78 38.60 -28.32
N SER A 219 12.17 37.44 -28.07
CA SER A 219 11.47 36.62 -29.08
C SER A 219 9.98 36.96 -29.25
N LEU A 220 9.43 37.84 -28.42
CA LEU A 220 8.04 38.31 -28.52
C LEU A 220 7.95 39.51 -29.48
N SER A 221 6.99 39.47 -30.39
CA SER A 221 6.68 40.62 -31.27
C SER A 221 6.22 41.82 -30.45
N ASP A 222 6.39 43.03 -31.00
CA ASP A 222 6.00 44.29 -30.34
C ASP A 222 4.56 44.28 -29.81
N GLU A 223 3.67 43.59 -30.52
CA GLU A 223 2.26 43.41 -30.14
C GLU A 223 2.07 42.75 -28.76
N PHE A 224 2.96 41.84 -28.35
CA PHE A 224 2.82 41.09 -27.09
C PHE A 224 3.72 41.59 -25.96
N ARG A 225 4.66 42.52 -26.23
CA ARG A 225 5.67 42.95 -25.24
C ARG A 225 5.07 43.62 -24.01
N GLU A 226 4.09 44.49 -24.17
CA GLU A 226 3.45 45.15 -23.02
C GLU A 226 2.51 44.20 -22.26
N LEU A 227 1.78 43.35 -22.98
CA LEU A 227 0.91 42.32 -22.37
C LEU A 227 1.71 41.29 -21.55
N ALA A 228 2.94 40.99 -21.99
CA ALA A 228 3.87 40.09 -21.32
C ALA A 228 4.40 40.61 -19.98
N ARG A 229 4.27 41.91 -19.70
CA ARG A 229 4.71 42.52 -18.44
C ARG A 229 3.63 42.49 -17.35
N VAL A 230 2.38 42.26 -17.72
CA VAL A 230 1.23 42.30 -16.80
C VAL A 230 1.24 41.06 -15.90
N GLN A 231 1.21 41.29 -14.59
CA GLN A 231 1.11 40.26 -13.56
C GLN A 231 -0.30 40.26 -12.97
N SER A 232 -0.90 39.08 -12.78
CA SER A 232 -2.23 39.00 -12.14
C SER A 232 -2.16 39.00 -10.62
N GLY A 233 -1.10 38.40 -10.05
CA GLY A 233 -1.00 38.14 -8.61
C GLY A 233 -2.08 37.17 -8.06
N ASN A 234 -2.92 36.62 -8.93
CA ASN A 234 -4.06 35.76 -8.58
C ASN A 234 -4.01 34.45 -9.39
N TRP A 235 -4.09 33.33 -8.67
CA TRP A 235 -4.14 31.98 -9.22
C TRP A 235 -5.32 31.77 -10.17
N GLU A 236 -6.49 32.37 -9.93
CA GLU A 236 -7.68 32.19 -10.78
C GLU A 236 -7.41 32.50 -12.25
N ASN A 237 -6.78 33.64 -12.54
CA ASN A 237 -6.46 34.05 -13.91
C ASN A 237 -5.43 33.13 -14.55
N ILE A 238 -4.47 32.63 -13.76
CA ILE A 238 -3.44 31.68 -14.19
C ILE A 238 -4.09 30.32 -14.50
N ALA A 239 -4.97 29.83 -13.62
CA ALA A 239 -5.70 28.59 -13.78
C ALA A 239 -6.63 28.61 -15.01
N LYS A 240 -7.40 29.70 -15.19
CA LYS A 240 -8.26 29.91 -16.36
C LYS A 240 -7.45 29.93 -17.66
N ALA A 241 -6.29 30.60 -17.67
CA ALA A 241 -5.39 30.56 -18.81
C ALA A 241 -4.88 29.12 -19.09
N LEU A 242 -4.43 28.39 -18.07
CA LEU A 242 -3.99 26.99 -18.18
C LEU A 242 -5.10 26.06 -18.70
N LEU A 243 -6.35 26.26 -18.27
CA LEU A 243 -7.51 25.48 -18.73
C LEU A 243 -7.73 25.57 -20.24
N THR A 244 -7.39 26.69 -20.89
CA THR A 244 -7.52 26.81 -22.35
C THR A 244 -6.62 25.84 -23.11
N GLY A 245 -5.47 25.49 -22.51
CA GLY A 245 -4.46 24.59 -23.07
C GLY A 245 -4.60 23.14 -22.61
N PHE A 246 -4.91 22.92 -21.34
CA PHE A 246 -4.88 21.62 -20.66
C PHE A 246 -6.28 21.14 -20.23
N SER A 247 -7.32 21.46 -21.02
CA SER A 247 -8.72 21.09 -20.74
C SER A 247 -8.98 19.58 -20.72
N ASP A 248 -8.07 18.79 -21.26
CA ASP A 248 -8.07 17.33 -21.25
C ASP A 248 -7.37 16.74 -20.03
N LYS A 249 -6.67 17.53 -19.21
CA LYS A 249 -5.90 17.07 -18.04
C LYS A 249 -6.50 17.55 -16.71
N ILE A 250 -7.83 17.46 -16.62
CA ILE A 250 -8.60 17.83 -15.44
C ILE A 250 -8.95 16.56 -14.68
N TYR A 251 -8.68 16.59 -13.37
CA TYR A 251 -8.84 15.44 -12.49
C TYR A 251 -9.70 15.83 -11.30
N ALA A 252 -10.77 15.08 -11.08
CA ALA A 252 -11.65 15.26 -9.94
C ALA A 252 -11.25 14.31 -8.81
N SER A 253 -11.25 14.83 -7.59
CA SER A 253 -10.99 14.07 -6.38
C SER A 253 -12.05 13.00 -6.21
N LEU A 254 -11.60 11.74 -6.19
CA LEU A 254 -12.46 10.65 -5.78
C LEU A 254 -12.84 10.78 -4.31
N LYS A 255 -12.24 11.62 -3.48
CA LYS A 255 -12.79 11.86 -2.13
C LYS A 255 -14.15 12.53 -2.20
N MET A 256 -14.33 13.46 -3.13
CA MET A 256 -15.58 14.22 -3.26
C MET A 256 -16.64 13.48 -4.06
N LEU A 257 -16.26 12.85 -5.17
CA LEU A 257 -17.17 12.07 -5.99
C LEU A 257 -17.52 10.71 -5.37
N GLN A 258 -16.49 10.13 -4.74
CA GLN A 258 -16.18 8.71 -4.44
C GLN A 258 -15.84 8.37 -2.96
N GLY A 259 -15.72 9.35 -2.05
CA GLY A 259 -15.21 9.13 -0.67
C GLY A 259 -13.74 8.67 -0.55
N LYS A 260 -13.07 8.30 -1.65
CA LYS A 260 -11.72 7.70 -1.64
C LYS A 260 -10.64 8.70 -1.28
N ALA A 261 -9.80 8.39 -0.29
CA ALA A 261 -8.67 9.25 0.06
C ALA A 261 -7.55 9.19 -1.00
N GLN A 262 -7.04 10.35 -1.43
CA GLN A 262 -5.84 10.52 -2.28
C GLN A 262 -5.91 10.06 -3.75
N GLN A 263 -7.03 9.52 -4.23
CA GLN A 263 -7.22 9.18 -5.64
C GLN A 263 -8.00 10.25 -6.40
N PHE A 264 -7.73 10.33 -7.69
CA PHE A 264 -8.32 11.25 -8.64
C PHE A 264 -8.78 10.47 -9.86
N VAL A 265 -9.80 10.97 -10.55
CA VAL A 265 -10.26 10.41 -11.82
C VAL A 265 -10.25 11.49 -12.86
N LYS A 266 -9.84 11.15 -14.09
CA LYS A 266 -9.95 12.07 -15.22
C LYS A 266 -11.41 12.49 -15.39
N TYR A 267 -11.68 13.79 -15.25
CA TYR A 267 -13.05 14.30 -15.19
C TYR A 267 -13.66 14.47 -16.60
N ASN A 268 -12.80 14.70 -17.60
CA ASN A 268 -13.19 14.82 -19.01
C ASN A 268 -12.99 13.47 -19.74
N VAL A 269 -13.95 12.54 -19.58
CA VAL A 269 -14.02 11.31 -20.39
C VAL A 269 -15.00 11.57 -21.52
N ASN A 270 -14.51 11.94 -22.70
CA ASN A 270 -15.28 11.74 -23.92
C ASN A 270 -15.52 10.23 -24.04
N GLN A 271 -16.73 9.75 -23.73
CA GLN A 271 -17.12 8.37 -24.00
C GLN A 271 -16.96 8.14 -25.50
N ARG A 272 -15.92 7.39 -25.89
CA ARG A 272 -15.71 6.95 -27.27
C ARG A 272 -16.81 5.94 -27.62
N ARG A 273 -17.96 6.41 -28.12
CA ARG A 273 -18.87 5.54 -28.89
C ARG A 273 -18.27 5.39 -30.30
N SER A 274 -17.44 4.37 -30.47
CA SER A 274 -17.19 3.80 -31.80
C SER A 274 -18.27 2.74 -32.06
N ASN A 275 -19.04 2.93 -33.12
CA ASN A 275 -20.23 2.15 -33.49
C ASN A 275 -19.96 0.71 -34.00
N ASN A 276 -18.87 0.04 -33.63
CA ASN A 276 -18.59 -1.31 -34.13
C ASN A 276 -18.39 -2.33 -33.00
N GLN A 277 -19.40 -3.18 -32.85
CA GLN A 277 -19.41 -4.59 -32.39
C GLN A 277 -18.11 -5.13 -31.76
N GLN A 278 -18.11 -5.39 -30.45
CA GLN A 278 -18.27 -6.71 -29.83
C GLN A 278 -18.02 -6.62 -28.32
N GLN A 279 -18.60 -7.58 -27.63
CA GLN A 279 -18.86 -7.65 -26.21
C GLN A 279 -17.59 -8.05 -25.44
N ASP A 280 -16.82 -7.06 -24.98
CA ASP A 280 -15.83 -7.21 -23.89
C ASP A 280 -16.19 -6.24 -22.76
N SER A 281 -17.28 -6.55 -22.08
CA SER A 281 -17.65 -5.95 -20.81
C SER A 281 -16.70 -6.46 -19.72
N LEU A 282 -15.55 -5.80 -19.52
CA LEU A 282 -14.77 -5.89 -18.27
C LEU A 282 -13.69 -4.82 -18.03
N ASN A 283 -13.31 -3.94 -18.98
CA ASN A 283 -12.13 -3.06 -18.77
C ASN A 283 -12.25 -1.61 -19.30
N GLU A 284 -13.37 -0.92 -19.15
CA GLU A 284 -13.34 0.56 -19.13
C GLU A 284 -13.00 1.04 -17.72
N VAL A 285 -11.76 0.78 -17.29
CA VAL A 285 -11.23 1.29 -16.02
C VAL A 285 -11.11 2.80 -16.16
N ALA A 286 -11.96 3.55 -15.46
CA ALA A 286 -11.80 4.99 -15.32
C ALA A 286 -10.36 5.27 -14.90
N GLU A 287 -9.63 6.13 -15.63
CA GLU A 287 -8.20 6.36 -15.40
C GLU A 287 -8.00 6.96 -14.00
N ILE A 288 -7.68 6.09 -13.03
CA ILE A 288 -7.37 6.49 -11.67
C ILE A 288 -6.01 7.17 -11.70
N ALA A 289 -5.86 8.22 -10.90
CA ALA A 289 -4.64 8.96 -10.76
C ALA A 289 -4.37 9.28 -9.30
N VAL A 290 -3.10 9.42 -8.95
CA VAL A 290 -2.65 9.84 -7.61
C VAL A 290 -1.76 11.06 -7.75
N ILE A 291 -1.84 11.96 -6.77
CA ILE A 291 -0.95 13.12 -6.72
C ILE A 291 0.48 12.66 -6.41
N ASP A 292 1.46 13.22 -7.12
CA ASP A 292 2.87 12.97 -6.83
C ASP A 292 3.20 13.22 -5.34
N ARG A 293 3.98 12.30 -4.77
CA ARG A 293 4.48 12.38 -3.40
C ARG A 293 5.27 13.65 -3.10
N SER A 294 5.85 14.31 -4.12
CA SER A 294 6.55 15.59 -3.97
C SER A 294 5.67 16.83 -4.07
N SER A 295 4.38 16.68 -4.36
CA SER A 295 3.48 17.82 -4.54
C SER A 295 3.11 18.50 -3.22
N THR A 296 3.04 19.82 -3.24
CA THR A 296 2.54 20.66 -2.14
C THR A 296 1.04 20.46 -1.84
N LEU A 297 0.24 20.00 -2.81
CA LEU A 297 -1.18 19.68 -2.58
C LEU A 297 -1.39 18.31 -1.94
N ARG A 298 -0.32 17.53 -1.73
CA ARG A 298 -0.43 16.28 -0.97
C ARG A 298 -0.49 16.64 0.51
N THR A 299 -1.68 16.52 1.10
CA THR A 299 -1.91 16.90 2.50
C THR A 299 -1.05 16.05 3.44
N GLY A 300 -0.05 16.68 4.06
CA GLY A 300 0.78 16.06 5.12
C GLY A 300 0.04 15.89 6.45
N ASN A 301 -1.08 16.59 6.62
CA ASN A 301 -1.94 16.48 7.80
C ASN A 301 -3.03 15.44 7.59
N LYS A 302 -3.03 14.39 8.42
CA LYS A 302 -4.14 13.43 8.58
C LYS A 302 -5.41 14.19 9.02
N GLY A 303 -6.18 14.73 8.07
CA GLY A 303 -7.44 15.44 8.36
C GLY A 303 -7.92 16.41 7.28
N ALA A 304 -7.03 17.03 6.50
CA ALA A 304 -7.44 18.00 5.48
C ALA A 304 -8.07 17.33 4.25
N LEU A 305 -9.16 17.90 3.73
CA LEU A 305 -9.78 17.46 2.48
C LEU A 305 -8.82 17.77 1.31
N PRO A 306 -8.58 16.82 0.38
CA PRO A 306 -7.82 17.07 -0.83
C PRO A 306 -8.59 18.05 -1.72
N ALA A 307 -7.84 18.80 -2.54
CA ALA A 307 -8.42 19.72 -3.53
C ALA A 307 -9.49 19.00 -4.39
N PRO A 308 -10.71 19.57 -4.53
CA PRO A 308 -11.82 18.98 -5.28
C PRO A 308 -11.49 18.61 -6.71
N LEU A 309 -10.83 19.54 -7.39
CA LEU A 309 -10.46 19.48 -8.77
C LEU A 309 -9.02 19.96 -8.90
N VAL A 310 -8.25 19.27 -9.72
CA VAL A 310 -6.89 19.67 -10.04
C VAL A 310 -6.65 19.62 -11.54
N ILE A 311 -5.83 20.53 -12.01
CA ILE A 311 -5.24 20.49 -13.34
C ILE A 311 -3.82 19.97 -13.22
N ALA A 312 -3.41 19.06 -14.10
CA ALA A 312 -2.05 18.53 -14.14
C ALA A 312 -1.38 18.90 -15.47
N ARG A 313 -0.14 19.39 -15.42
CA ARG A 313 0.67 19.54 -16.64
C ARG A 313 1.11 18.17 -17.15
N ASP A 314 1.68 17.38 -16.25
CA ASP A 314 2.32 16.11 -16.56
C ASP A 314 1.59 14.96 -15.87
N VAL A 315 1.27 13.95 -16.66
CA VAL A 315 0.69 12.70 -16.18
C VAL A 315 1.68 11.60 -16.53
N ARG A 316 2.24 10.99 -15.48
CA ARG A 316 3.21 9.91 -15.63
C ARG A 316 2.48 8.59 -15.52
N TYR A 317 2.43 7.89 -16.64
CA TYR A 317 1.92 6.54 -16.76
C TYR A 317 3.08 5.60 -16.48
N LEU A 318 3.15 5.05 -15.27
CA LEU A 318 4.11 3.99 -14.97
C LEU A 318 3.63 2.69 -15.62
N THR A 319 4.56 2.00 -16.26
CA THR A 319 4.43 0.72 -16.97
C THR A 319 3.50 -0.28 -16.30
N ALA A 320 2.64 -0.95 -17.10
CA ALA A 320 1.93 -2.25 -16.97
C ALA A 320 1.36 -2.76 -15.61
N VAL A 321 1.68 -2.14 -14.47
CA VAL A 321 1.53 -2.72 -13.12
C VAL A 321 0.71 -1.82 -12.19
N ARG A 322 0.75 -0.50 -12.40
CA ARG A 322 -0.09 0.42 -11.63
C ARG A 322 -1.43 0.62 -12.34
N SER A 323 -2.52 0.41 -11.61
CA SER A 323 -3.86 0.82 -12.03
C SER A 323 -4.00 2.34 -12.10
N ALA A 324 -3.19 3.09 -11.30
CA ALA A 324 -3.26 4.54 -11.17
C ALA A 324 -2.05 5.31 -11.76
N SER A 325 -2.34 6.35 -12.53
CA SER A 325 -1.36 7.31 -13.09
C SER A 325 -0.86 8.32 -12.04
N ILE A 326 0.32 8.93 -12.23
CA ILE A 326 0.84 9.97 -11.30
C ILE A 326 0.65 11.37 -11.89
N LEU A 327 -0.06 12.23 -11.17
CA LEU A 327 -0.22 13.65 -11.50
C LEU A 327 0.95 14.48 -10.97
N SER A 328 1.63 15.18 -11.85
CA SER A 328 2.82 16.00 -11.54
C SER A 328 2.64 17.43 -12.04
N PHE A 329 3.18 18.40 -11.29
CA PHE A 329 2.96 19.83 -11.51
C PHE A 329 1.47 20.17 -11.58
N ILE A 330 0.84 20.15 -10.40
CA ILE A 330 -0.60 20.29 -10.25
C ILE A 330 -1.00 21.63 -9.66
N GLY A 331 -2.21 22.08 -9.97
CA GLY A 331 -2.86 23.24 -9.36
C GLY A 331 -4.35 23.00 -9.10
N GLN A 332 -4.89 23.59 -8.05
CA GLN A 332 -6.30 23.48 -7.68
C GLN A 332 -7.20 24.23 -8.68
N LEU A 333 -8.39 23.70 -8.93
CA LEU A 333 -9.41 24.34 -9.75
C LEU A 333 -10.70 24.52 -8.96
N GLU A 334 -11.45 25.55 -9.32
CA GLU A 334 -12.84 25.72 -8.90
C GLU A 334 -13.81 25.24 -9.97
N SER A 335 -14.95 24.68 -9.55
CA SER A 335 -15.96 24.18 -10.48
C SER A 335 -16.49 25.30 -11.39
N SER A 336 -16.61 26.52 -10.89
CA SER A 336 -17.14 27.66 -11.66
C SER A 336 -16.25 28.08 -12.83
N TRP A 337 -14.99 27.61 -12.89
CA TRP A 337 -14.06 27.92 -13.98
C TRP A 337 -14.19 26.96 -15.17
N LEU A 338 -15.00 25.90 -15.04
CA LEU A 338 -15.09 24.82 -16.00
C LEU A 338 -16.36 24.95 -16.85
N GLU A 339 -16.21 25.54 -18.04
CA GLU A 339 -17.32 25.85 -18.95
C GLU A 339 -17.44 24.90 -20.16
N TYR A 340 -16.54 23.92 -20.30
CA TYR A 340 -16.60 22.98 -21.43
C TYR A 340 -17.87 22.13 -21.34
N ILE A 341 -18.56 22.00 -22.47
CA ILE A 341 -19.77 21.20 -22.59
C ILE A 341 -19.36 19.74 -22.79
N PHE A 342 -19.87 18.85 -21.95
CA PHE A 342 -19.71 17.41 -22.14
C PHE A 342 -20.90 16.65 -21.54
N SER A 343 -20.90 15.32 -21.70
CA SER A 343 -21.91 14.45 -21.12
C SER A 343 -21.29 13.47 -20.13
N ARG A 344 -21.98 13.26 -18.99
CA ARG A 344 -21.59 12.29 -17.96
C ARG A 344 -22.74 11.32 -17.70
N GLU A 345 -22.42 10.02 -17.63
CA GLU A 345 -23.39 8.98 -17.32
C GLU A 345 -23.11 8.35 -15.95
N LEU A 346 -24.17 8.14 -15.17
CA LEU A 346 -24.17 7.38 -13.92
C LEU A 346 -25.09 6.17 -14.04
N GLN A 347 -24.56 4.99 -13.77
CA GLN A 347 -25.35 3.77 -13.70
C GLN A 347 -26.03 3.68 -12.32
N LEU A 348 -27.34 3.47 -12.32
CA LEU A 348 -28.15 3.29 -11.11
C LEU A 348 -28.63 1.83 -11.01
N ASN A 349 -28.81 1.35 -9.79
CA ASN A 349 -29.58 0.15 -9.51
C ASN A 349 -31.08 0.47 -9.37
N GLU A 350 -31.91 -0.56 -9.17
CA GLU A 350 -33.37 -0.40 -9.09
C GLU A 350 -33.84 0.41 -7.88
N ALA A 351 -33.20 0.23 -6.72
CA ALA A 351 -33.53 0.96 -5.50
C ALA A 351 -33.10 2.44 -5.56
N GLU A 352 -31.97 2.72 -6.20
CA GLU A 352 -31.47 4.08 -6.47
C GLU A 352 -32.37 4.80 -7.45
N GLU A 353 -32.80 4.15 -8.54
CA GLU A 353 -33.77 4.70 -9.49
C GLU A 353 -35.11 5.01 -8.80
N LYS A 354 -35.59 4.10 -7.96
CA LYS A 354 -36.81 4.32 -7.18
C LYS A 354 -36.65 5.51 -6.23
N THR A 355 -35.55 5.59 -5.49
CA THR A 355 -35.25 6.70 -4.57
C THR A 355 -35.19 8.04 -5.31
N LEU A 356 -34.59 8.06 -6.50
CA LEU A 356 -34.51 9.24 -7.36
C LEU A 356 -35.89 9.77 -7.76
N LYS A 357 -36.84 8.86 -8.06
CA LYS A 357 -38.22 9.18 -8.42
C LYS A 357 -39.06 9.56 -7.21
N ASP A 358 -39.06 8.74 -6.16
CA ASP A 358 -39.92 8.87 -4.98
C ASP A 358 -39.62 10.14 -4.18
N LYS A 359 -38.34 10.49 -4.01
CA LYS A 359 -37.92 11.71 -3.30
C LYS A 359 -37.93 12.97 -4.19
N ASN A 360 -38.42 12.84 -5.44
CA ASN A 360 -38.42 13.90 -6.44
C ASN A 360 -37.03 14.56 -6.67
N ILE A 361 -35.96 13.81 -6.42
CA ILE A 361 -34.57 14.31 -6.47
C ILE A 361 -34.24 14.77 -7.89
N LEU A 362 -34.72 14.04 -8.91
CA LEU A 362 -34.51 14.41 -10.31
C LEU A 362 -35.06 15.81 -10.62
N GLN A 363 -36.30 16.11 -10.21
CA GLN A 363 -36.89 17.44 -10.47
C GLN A 363 -36.19 18.53 -9.67
N GLN A 364 -35.82 18.28 -8.41
CA GLN A 364 -35.05 19.24 -7.61
C GLN A 364 -33.68 19.54 -8.24
N ALA A 365 -33.00 18.51 -8.77
CA ALA A 365 -31.74 18.67 -9.47
C ALA A 365 -31.92 19.47 -10.77
N ILE A 366 -32.95 19.19 -11.57
CA ILE A 366 -33.26 19.93 -12.80
C ILE A 366 -33.55 21.41 -12.50
N GLN A 367 -34.33 21.69 -11.45
CA GLN A 367 -34.65 23.06 -11.04
C GLN A 367 -33.43 23.82 -10.51
N ARG A 368 -32.58 23.16 -9.71
CA ARG A 368 -31.40 23.77 -9.10
C ARG A 368 -30.28 24.01 -10.10
N PHE A 369 -30.13 23.12 -11.09
CA PHE A 369 -29.05 23.16 -12.08
C PHE A 369 -29.63 23.37 -13.49
N SER A 370 -30.27 24.52 -13.71
CA SER A 370 -30.95 24.85 -14.99
C SER A 370 -30.04 24.84 -16.22
N GLN A 371 -28.73 24.99 -16.03
CA GLN A 371 -27.71 24.93 -17.08
C GLN A 371 -27.29 23.48 -17.44
N VAL A 372 -27.78 22.48 -16.70
CA VAL A 372 -27.48 21.06 -16.94
C VAL A 372 -28.76 20.35 -17.34
N GLN A 373 -28.76 19.74 -18.52
CA GLN A 373 -29.79 18.81 -18.93
C GLN A 373 -29.57 17.48 -18.22
N ILE A 374 -30.51 17.11 -17.35
CA ILE A 374 -30.47 15.86 -16.58
C ILE A 374 -31.61 14.96 -17.07
N GLN A 375 -31.27 13.78 -17.58
CA GLN A 375 -32.23 12.82 -18.12
C GLN A 375 -31.94 11.41 -17.61
N ILE A 376 -32.96 10.58 -17.47
CA ILE A 376 -32.81 9.16 -17.10
C ILE A 376 -33.28 8.25 -18.23
N ASN A 377 -32.39 7.38 -18.71
CA ASN A 377 -32.67 6.43 -19.79
C ASN A 377 -32.20 5.03 -19.37
N ASN A 378 -33.09 4.05 -19.22
CA ASN A 378 -32.76 2.66 -18.91
C ASN A 378 -31.78 2.51 -17.73
N ARG A 379 -32.11 3.06 -16.54
CA ARG A 379 -31.25 3.08 -15.32
C ARG A 379 -29.93 3.85 -15.47
N LYS A 380 -29.76 4.63 -16.53
CA LYS A 380 -28.61 5.54 -16.70
C LYS A 380 -29.05 6.98 -16.53
N LEU A 381 -28.48 7.67 -15.55
CA LEU A 381 -28.66 9.09 -15.35
C LEU A 381 -27.60 9.84 -16.16
N VAL A 382 -28.05 10.65 -17.12
CA VAL A 382 -27.20 11.39 -18.05
C VAL A 382 -27.27 12.87 -17.70
N PHE A 383 -26.11 13.48 -17.49
CA PHE A 383 -25.92 14.92 -17.29
C PHE A 383 -25.25 15.50 -18.55
N HIS A 384 -25.82 16.55 -19.12
CA HIS A 384 -25.26 17.25 -20.28
C HIS A 384 -25.27 18.76 -20.06
N GLY A 385 -24.14 19.43 -20.31
CA GLY A 385 -24.00 20.87 -20.05
C GLY A 385 -22.57 21.27 -19.66
N PRO A 386 -22.38 22.48 -19.10
CA PRO A 386 -21.08 22.96 -18.65
C PRO A 386 -20.54 22.09 -17.52
N SER A 387 -19.30 21.66 -17.70
CA SER A 387 -18.64 20.67 -16.85
C SER A 387 -18.60 20.95 -15.36
N GLY A 388 -18.35 22.19 -14.96
CA GLY A 388 -18.40 22.58 -13.55
C GLY A 388 -19.78 22.40 -12.94
N HIS A 389 -20.81 22.72 -13.70
CA HIS A 389 -22.20 22.56 -13.28
C HIS A 389 -22.61 21.09 -13.28
N ILE A 390 -22.13 20.28 -14.23
CA ILE A 390 -22.29 18.82 -14.20
C ILE A 390 -21.68 18.25 -12.92
N LEU A 391 -20.48 18.67 -12.51
CA LEU A 391 -19.84 18.18 -11.29
C LEU A 391 -20.71 18.45 -10.07
N ASN A 392 -21.19 19.68 -9.95
CA ASN A 392 -22.02 20.08 -8.83
C ASN A 392 -23.38 19.38 -8.84
N ALA A 393 -23.98 19.16 -10.02
CA ALA A 393 -25.21 18.40 -10.18
C ALA A 393 -25.02 16.91 -9.83
N GLU A 394 -23.94 16.29 -10.30
CA GLU A 394 -23.58 14.91 -9.96
C GLU A 394 -23.35 14.75 -8.46
N LEU A 395 -22.55 15.63 -7.84
CA LEU A 395 -22.30 15.63 -6.40
C LEU A 395 -23.59 15.80 -5.60
N TYR A 396 -24.45 16.72 -6.01
CA TYR A 396 -25.75 16.92 -5.38
C TYR A 396 -26.62 15.67 -5.46
N VAL A 397 -26.79 15.09 -6.65
CA VAL A 397 -27.61 13.88 -6.82
C VAL A 397 -27.04 12.71 -6.01
N ARG A 398 -25.73 12.47 -6.07
CA ARG A 398 -25.08 11.41 -5.28
C ARG A 398 -25.30 11.58 -3.78
N GLN A 399 -25.21 12.81 -3.25
CA GLN A 399 -25.49 13.09 -1.85
C GLN A 399 -26.95 12.82 -1.47
N GLN A 400 -27.91 13.17 -2.35
CA GLN A 400 -29.34 12.91 -2.09
C GLN A 400 -29.72 11.43 -2.22
N LEU A 401 -28.93 10.64 -2.97
CA LEU A 401 -29.09 9.19 -3.10
C LEU A 401 -28.51 8.39 -1.93
N ILE A 402 -27.84 9.03 -0.97
CA ILE A 402 -27.35 8.37 0.23
C ILE A 402 -28.56 7.84 1.02
N THR A 403 -28.54 6.55 1.31
CA THR A 403 -29.51 5.85 2.14
C THR A 403 -28.80 5.18 3.31
N VAL A 404 -29.56 4.91 4.36
CA VAL A 404 -29.08 4.15 5.52
C VAL A 404 -29.66 2.75 5.45
N LEU A 405 -28.80 1.75 5.35
CA LEU A 405 -29.14 0.34 5.48
C LEU A 405 -28.82 -0.11 6.91
N ASN A 406 -29.85 -0.57 7.63
CA ASN A 406 -29.70 -1.16 8.95
C ASN A 406 -30.03 -2.65 8.87
N PHE A 407 -29.14 -3.48 9.41
CA PHE A 407 -29.40 -4.90 9.57
C PHE A 407 -28.70 -5.41 10.83
N THR A 408 -29.22 -6.51 11.37
CA THR A 408 -28.67 -7.13 12.58
C THR A 408 -28.19 -8.53 12.24
N LEU A 409 -26.95 -8.83 12.64
CA LEU A 409 -26.45 -10.19 12.63
C LEU A 409 -27.08 -10.92 13.82
N VAL A 410 -28.04 -11.80 13.51
CA VAL A 410 -28.82 -12.56 14.48
C VAL A 410 -28.39 -14.03 14.50
N PRO A 411 -28.52 -14.71 15.64
CA PRO A 411 -28.51 -16.17 15.68
C PRO A 411 -29.77 -16.70 14.99
N ASP A 412 -29.61 -17.47 13.92
CA ASP A 412 -30.74 -18.09 13.22
C ASP A 412 -31.28 -19.26 14.07
N TYR A 413 -32.57 -19.28 14.39
CA TYR A 413 -33.23 -20.37 15.14
C TYR A 413 -34.24 -21.09 14.26
N PRO A 414 -33.82 -22.20 13.63
CA PRO A 414 -34.74 -23.31 13.46
C PRO A 414 -34.03 -24.66 13.68
N ASN A 415 -34.33 -25.33 14.80
CA ASN A 415 -34.19 -26.77 15.03
C ASN A 415 -32.88 -27.45 14.56
N ASN A 416 -31.80 -27.32 15.33
CA ASN A 416 -30.86 -28.44 15.53
C ASN A 416 -29.92 -28.19 16.73
N SER A 417 -29.46 -29.29 17.34
CA SER A 417 -28.75 -29.37 18.63
C SER A 417 -27.33 -28.80 18.66
N ASP A 418 -26.83 -28.19 17.57
CA ASP A 418 -25.49 -27.59 17.51
C ASP A 418 -25.52 -26.12 17.04
N ASN A 419 -25.81 -25.22 17.97
CA ASN A 419 -25.92 -23.78 17.71
C ASN A 419 -24.54 -23.06 17.77
N ASN A 420 -23.56 -23.51 16.97
CA ASN A 420 -22.23 -22.89 16.89
C ASN A 420 -22.29 -21.40 16.55
N LEU A 421 -23.15 -21.01 15.60
CA LEU A 421 -23.37 -19.60 15.24
C LEU A 421 -23.76 -18.75 16.46
N THR A 422 -24.66 -19.25 17.30
CA THR A 422 -25.11 -18.54 18.51
C THR A 422 -23.98 -18.39 19.52
N ARG A 423 -23.22 -19.47 19.77
CA ARG A 423 -22.08 -19.45 20.68
C ARG A 423 -20.97 -18.54 20.17
N ASN A 424 -20.73 -18.53 18.86
CA ASN A 424 -19.73 -17.71 18.19
C ASN A 424 -20.08 -16.23 18.20
N LEU A 425 -21.32 -15.87 17.85
CA LEU A 425 -21.80 -14.50 17.94
C LEU A 425 -21.74 -13.97 19.38
N LYS A 426 -22.16 -14.76 20.37
CA LYS A 426 -22.03 -14.40 21.80
C LYS A 426 -20.59 -14.22 22.22
N SER A 427 -19.67 -15.03 21.69
CA SER A 427 -18.26 -14.90 22.01
C SER A 427 -17.67 -13.64 21.38
N ILE A 428 -18.02 -13.35 20.12
CA ILE A 428 -17.60 -12.15 19.40
C ILE A 428 -18.08 -10.86 20.08
N THR A 429 -19.35 -10.78 20.50
CA THR A 429 -19.86 -9.58 21.18
C THR A 429 -19.21 -9.32 22.53
N ASN A 430 -18.60 -10.32 23.14
CA ASN A 430 -17.87 -10.20 24.40
C ASN A 430 -16.36 -9.96 24.20
N MET A 431 -15.85 -9.92 22.96
CA MET A 431 -14.43 -9.71 22.69
C MET A 431 -13.98 -8.28 23.02
N PRO A 432 -12.78 -8.11 23.61
CA PRO A 432 -12.15 -6.80 23.70
C PRO A 432 -11.53 -6.42 22.35
N GLY A 433 -11.90 -5.25 21.82
CA GLY A 433 -11.35 -4.71 20.57
C GLY A 433 -12.40 -4.54 19.46
N ASP A 434 -11.96 -4.02 18.33
CA ASP A 434 -12.80 -3.68 17.18
C ASP A 434 -12.52 -4.62 16.01
N LEU A 435 -13.17 -5.80 16.02
CA LEU A 435 -12.97 -6.83 14.99
C LEU A 435 -13.20 -6.30 13.56
N PHE A 436 -14.23 -5.48 13.40
CA PHE A 436 -14.57 -4.89 12.11
C PHE A 436 -13.83 -3.59 11.84
N GLY A 437 -12.91 -3.16 12.72
CA GLY A 437 -12.14 -1.92 12.56
C GLY A 437 -11.40 -1.84 11.21
N PRO A 438 -10.63 -2.88 10.82
CA PRO A 438 -9.98 -2.91 9.51
C PRO A 438 -10.98 -2.89 8.34
N LEU A 439 -12.10 -3.62 8.42
CA LEU A 439 -13.15 -3.61 7.40
C LEU A 439 -13.77 -2.23 7.25
N ARG A 440 -14.11 -1.58 8.38
CA ARG A 440 -14.68 -0.23 8.41
C ARG A 440 -13.70 0.76 7.82
N TRP A 441 -12.44 0.75 8.28
CA TRP A 441 -11.40 1.60 7.74
C TRP A 441 -11.25 1.41 6.23
N ARG A 442 -11.23 0.15 5.75
CA ARG A 442 -11.10 -0.15 4.33
C ARG A 442 -12.27 0.42 3.54
N TRP A 443 -13.51 0.12 3.91
CA TRP A 443 -14.69 0.67 3.23
C TRP A 443 -14.73 2.20 3.27
N GLU A 444 -14.43 2.80 4.43
CA GLU A 444 -14.35 4.25 4.58
C GLU A 444 -13.20 4.87 3.75
N SER A 445 -12.10 4.14 3.53
CA SER A 445 -10.94 4.61 2.77
C SER A 445 -11.03 4.37 1.26
N GLU A 446 -11.64 3.25 0.84
CA GLU A 446 -11.65 2.74 -0.53
C GLU A 446 -12.95 3.06 -1.26
N GLN A 447 -14.13 3.21 -0.59
CA GLN A 447 -15.43 3.56 -1.19
C GLN A 447 -16.50 4.06 -0.17
N GLN A 448 -16.77 5.37 -0.14
CA GLN A 448 -17.97 6.16 0.31
C GLN A 448 -18.83 5.79 1.54
N VAL A 449 -18.69 4.63 2.14
CA VAL A 449 -19.70 4.10 3.04
C VAL A 449 -19.25 4.27 4.47
N LYS A 450 -20.08 4.93 5.27
CA LYS A 450 -19.85 4.99 6.71
C LYS A 450 -20.47 3.76 7.35
N VAL A 451 -19.62 2.90 7.89
CA VAL A 451 -20.02 1.65 8.53
C VAL A 451 -19.92 1.79 10.04
N ARG A 452 -21.01 1.52 10.75
CA ARG A 452 -21.03 1.50 12.22
C ARG A 452 -21.51 0.13 12.68
N THR A 453 -20.80 -0.42 13.65
CA THR A 453 -21.13 -1.71 14.26
C THR A 453 -21.35 -1.52 15.74
N LYS A 454 -22.49 -1.98 16.27
CA LYS A 454 -22.80 -1.98 17.70
C LYS A 454 -22.99 -3.41 18.17
N MET A 455 -22.13 -3.85 19.08
CA MET A 455 -22.18 -5.19 19.66
C MET A 455 -23.09 -5.18 20.90
N ASN A 456 -24.11 -6.02 20.90
CA ASN A 456 -25.03 -6.18 22.03
C ASN A 456 -24.68 -7.46 22.81
N LYS A 457 -24.12 -7.29 24.01
CA LYS A 457 -23.60 -8.40 24.84
C LYS A 457 -24.69 -9.32 25.38
N ASN A 458 -25.88 -8.79 25.65
CA ASN A 458 -26.96 -9.52 26.34
C ASN A 458 -27.62 -10.57 25.46
N ASN A 459 -27.85 -10.24 24.18
CA ASN A 459 -28.54 -11.09 23.20
C ASN A 459 -27.58 -11.68 22.16
N GLY A 460 -26.29 -11.32 22.19
CA GLY A 460 -25.31 -11.83 21.23
C GLY A 460 -25.54 -11.33 19.80
N THR A 461 -26.17 -10.17 19.61
CA THR A 461 -26.39 -9.60 18.28
C THR A 461 -25.41 -8.50 17.94
N ILE A 462 -25.20 -8.27 16.65
CA ILE A 462 -24.37 -7.18 16.13
C ILE A 462 -25.24 -6.34 15.20
N ASP A 463 -25.56 -5.13 15.62
CA ASP A 463 -26.28 -4.18 14.78
C ASP A 463 -25.29 -3.48 13.85
N VAL A 464 -25.57 -3.50 12.56
CA VAL A 464 -24.75 -2.87 11.53
C VAL A 464 -25.57 -1.78 10.86
N THR A 465 -25.03 -0.56 10.87
CA THR A 465 -25.57 0.59 10.16
C THR A 465 -24.59 0.98 9.08
N VAL A 466 -25.09 1.06 7.85
CA VAL A 466 -24.32 1.33 6.65
C VAL A 466 -24.94 2.54 5.97
N GLU A 467 -24.17 3.62 5.81
CA GLU A 467 -24.64 4.89 5.24
C GLU A 467 -23.83 5.19 3.96
N GLY A 468 -24.51 5.13 2.82
CA GLY A 468 -23.92 5.23 1.49
C GLY A 468 -25.00 5.12 0.40
N ILE A 469 -24.63 5.08 -0.89
CA ILE A 469 -25.60 4.76 -1.94
C ILE A 469 -25.97 3.26 -1.88
N ASP A 470 -27.18 2.90 -2.29
CA ASP A 470 -27.70 1.55 -2.09
C ASP A 470 -26.79 0.47 -2.70
N SER A 471 -26.27 0.65 -3.91
CA SER A 471 -25.35 -0.31 -4.54
C SER A 471 -24.12 -0.64 -3.68
N GLN A 472 -23.57 0.34 -2.96
CA GLN A 472 -22.46 0.17 -2.04
C GLN A 472 -22.92 -0.43 -0.71
N ASN A 473 -24.07 0.01 -0.19
CA ASN A 473 -24.66 -0.56 1.02
C ASN A 473 -24.90 -2.07 0.87
N GLN A 474 -25.40 -2.50 -0.30
CA GLN A 474 -25.59 -3.92 -0.63
C GLN A 474 -24.26 -4.68 -0.73
N ALA A 475 -23.17 -4.04 -1.18
CA ALA A 475 -21.86 -4.67 -1.22
C ALA A 475 -21.29 -4.92 0.19
N VAL A 476 -21.40 -3.94 1.08
CA VAL A 476 -21.04 -4.11 2.51
C VAL A 476 -21.90 -5.20 3.15
N HIS A 477 -23.20 -5.20 2.88
CA HIS A 477 -24.12 -6.22 3.38
C HIS A 477 -23.73 -7.63 2.93
N ARG A 478 -23.37 -7.83 1.65
CA ARG A 478 -22.89 -9.12 1.14
C ARG A 478 -21.62 -9.60 1.87
N GLU A 479 -20.68 -8.71 2.15
CA GLU A 479 -19.47 -9.05 2.90
C GLU A 479 -19.79 -9.51 4.33
N PHE A 480 -20.67 -8.80 5.05
CA PHE A 480 -21.13 -9.24 6.38
C PHE A 480 -21.89 -10.58 6.35
N MET A 481 -22.68 -10.84 5.29
CA MET A 481 -23.38 -12.11 5.13
C MET A 481 -22.41 -13.25 4.78
N SER A 482 -21.35 -12.97 4.02
CA SER A 482 -20.25 -13.91 3.79
C SER A 482 -19.58 -14.29 5.12
N PHE A 483 -19.25 -13.29 5.96
CA PHE A 483 -18.73 -13.52 7.30
C PHE A 483 -19.68 -14.38 8.17
N LEU A 484 -20.98 -14.09 8.16
CA LEU A 484 -21.97 -14.87 8.92
C LEU A 484 -22.05 -16.33 8.45
N SER A 485 -21.93 -16.57 7.14
CA SER A 485 -21.88 -17.90 6.54
C SER A 485 -20.68 -18.70 7.06
N TRP A 486 -19.49 -18.10 7.10
CA TRP A 486 -18.29 -18.71 7.66
C TRP A 486 -18.41 -18.97 9.17
N LEU A 487 -18.95 -18.00 9.92
CA LEU A 487 -19.15 -18.10 11.36
C LEU A 487 -20.09 -19.26 11.77
N ARG A 488 -21.02 -19.62 10.89
CA ARG A 488 -21.95 -20.74 11.09
C ARG A 488 -21.25 -22.09 11.12
N ILE A 489 -20.16 -22.24 10.37
CA ILE A 489 -19.48 -23.51 10.14
C ILE A 489 -18.11 -23.61 10.84
N CYS A 490 -17.65 -22.56 11.52
CA CYS A 490 -16.40 -22.57 12.30
C CYS A 490 -16.59 -23.17 13.70
N ALA A 491 -15.49 -23.53 14.37
CA ALA A 491 -15.57 -24.06 15.73
C ALA A 491 -16.06 -22.97 16.72
N VAL A 492 -16.39 -23.38 17.95
CA VAL A 492 -16.83 -22.43 18.98
C VAL A 492 -15.66 -21.56 19.43
N ILE A 493 -15.62 -20.31 18.95
CA ILE A 493 -14.62 -19.31 19.29
C ILE A 493 -14.79 -18.94 20.75
N ARG A 494 -13.79 -19.13 21.62
CA ARG A 494 -13.83 -18.62 23.00
C ARG A 494 -13.06 -17.31 23.18
N TYR A 495 -11.98 -17.08 22.42
CA TYR A 495 -11.22 -15.83 22.33
C TYR A 495 -10.43 -15.78 21.00
N PRO A 496 -10.35 -14.63 20.30
CA PRO A 496 -9.91 -14.55 18.89
C PRO A 496 -8.40 -14.32 18.67
N ASN A 497 -7.61 -14.00 19.70
CA ASN A 497 -6.19 -13.62 19.54
C ASN A 497 -5.20 -14.73 19.89
N SER A 498 -5.65 -15.96 19.77
CA SER A 498 -5.06 -17.10 20.45
C SER A 498 -4.37 -18.03 19.46
N GLY A 499 -3.67 -17.47 18.49
CA GLY A 499 -2.72 -18.26 17.72
C GLY A 499 -1.76 -18.99 18.67
N VAL A 500 -1.38 -20.22 18.33
CA VAL A 500 -0.31 -20.89 19.06
C VAL A 500 0.95 -20.11 18.78
N SER A 501 1.59 -19.58 19.84
CA SER A 501 2.87 -18.89 19.70
C SER A 501 3.85 -19.75 18.90
N PRO A 502 4.62 -19.18 17.96
CA PRO A 502 5.65 -19.91 17.22
C PRO A 502 6.54 -20.71 18.17
N ARG A 503 6.71 -22.00 17.87
CA ARG A 503 7.51 -22.92 18.68
C ARG A 503 8.82 -23.22 17.94
N VAL A 504 9.90 -23.23 18.71
CA VAL A 504 11.21 -23.69 18.23
C VAL A 504 11.14 -25.22 18.13
N LEU A 505 11.69 -25.81 17.07
CA LEU A 505 11.94 -27.25 17.05
C LEU A 505 12.89 -27.64 18.18
N LYS A 506 12.64 -28.80 18.80
CA LYS A 506 13.51 -29.24 19.91
C LYS A 506 14.98 -29.39 19.46
N PRO A 507 15.95 -29.10 20.35
CA PRO A 507 17.37 -29.12 20.01
C PRO A 507 17.84 -30.42 19.36
N GLU A 508 17.26 -31.56 19.74
CA GLU A 508 17.72 -32.90 19.32
C GLU A 508 17.48 -33.18 17.83
N ILE A 509 16.49 -32.52 17.23
CA ILE A 509 16.17 -32.70 15.81
C ILE A 509 16.68 -31.53 14.96
N ARG A 510 17.01 -30.40 15.59
CA ARG A 510 17.28 -29.10 14.95
C ARG A 510 18.38 -29.15 13.89
N ASP A 511 19.46 -29.88 14.14
CA ASP A 511 20.59 -30.01 13.21
C ASP A 511 20.18 -30.63 11.86
N GLN A 512 19.05 -31.35 11.84
CA GLN A 512 18.48 -31.95 10.63
C GLN A 512 17.63 -30.96 9.80
N PHE A 513 17.47 -29.70 10.24
CA PHE A 513 16.57 -28.70 9.64
C PHE A 513 17.22 -27.33 9.38
N LEU A 514 18.54 -27.25 9.27
CA LEU A 514 19.25 -25.97 9.05
C LEU A 514 18.77 -25.20 7.79
N ASP A 515 18.51 -25.91 6.69
CA ASP A 515 17.99 -25.29 5.45
C ASP A 515 16.58 -24.72 5.62
N MET A 516 15.75 -25.36 6.45
CA MET A 516 14.42 -24.87 6.78
C MET A 516 14.50 -23.60 7.62
N GLU A 517 15.39 -23.55 8.63
CA GLU A 517 15.63 -22.32 9.41
C GLU A 517 16.07 -21.16 8.49
N ALA A 518 16.93 -21.43 7.50
CA ALA A 518 17.34 -20.41 6.55
C ALA A 518 16.15 -19.85 5.73
N LYS A 519 15.24 -20.73 5.26
CA LYS A 519 14.02 -20.31 4.54
C LYS A 519 13.05 -19.52 5.44
N ILE A 520 12.89 -19.93 6.70
CA ILE A 520 12.09 -19.18 7.68
C ILE A 520 12.69 -17.78 7.84
N SER A 521 14.00 -17.69 8.09
CA SER A 521 14.70 -16.41 8.23
C SER A 521 14.56 -15.53 6.99
N ASN A 522 14.63 -16.08 5.77
CA ASN A 522 14.44 -15.31 4.54
C ASN A 522 13.06 -14.61 4.49
N ILE A 523 12.03 -15.18 5.11
CA ILE A 523 10.66 -14.66 5.09
C ILE A 523 10.38 -13.78 6.32
N THR A 524 10.89 -14.13 7.50
CA THR A 524 10.47 -13.52 8.76
C THR A 524 11.47 -12.53 9.36
N ASP A 525 12.68 -12.39 8.81
CA ASP A 525 13.70 -11.44 9.27
C ASP A 525 13.39 -10.00 8.78
N PRO A 526 12.99 -9.06 9.65
CA PRO A 526 12.70 -7.70 9.25
C PRO A 526 13.94 -6.88 8.85
N ASP A 527 15.14 -7.35 9.18
CA ASP A 527 16.39 -6.60 9.01
C ASP A 527 17.11 -6.91 7.69
N ARG A 528 16.48 -7.69 6.79
CA ARG A 528 17.02 -7.97 5.45
C ARG A 528 17.30 -6.69 4.66
N THR A 529 18.51 -6.60 4.10
CA THR A 529 18.93 -5.45 3.30
C THR A 529 18.47 -5.58 1.84
N PRO A 530 18.40 -4.47 1.07
CA PRO A 530 18.14 -4.54 -0.37
C PRO A 530 19.15 -5.43 -1.13
N VAL A 531 20.37 -5.56 -0.62
CA VAL A 531 21.41 -6.44 -1.20
C VAL A 531 21.06 -7.91 -1.03
N ASP A 532 20.54 -8.29 0.14
CA ASP A 532 20.11 -9.67 0.44
C ASP A 532 18.93 -10.09 -0.44
N ILE A 533 18.09 -9.12 -0.82
CA ILE A 533 16.90 -9.34 -1.65
C ILE A 533 17.27 -9.39 -3.14
N TRP A 534 18.27 -8.63 -3.58
CA TRP A 534 18.63 -8.52 -5.01
C TRP A 534 18.98 -9.88 -5.65
N LYS A 535 19.72 -10.73 -4.93
CA LYS A 535 20.11 -12.07 -5.41
C LYS A 535 18.90 -12.96 -5.73
N SER A 536 17.80 -12.78 -5.00
CA SER A 536 16.54 -13.52 -5.17
C SER A 536 15.66 -13.01 -6.33
N LEU A 537 15.94 -11.81 -6.86
CA LEU A 537 15.08 -11.13 -7.83
C LEU A 537 15.59 -11.15 -9.28
N LYS A 538 16.89 -10.90 -9.50
CA LYS A 538 17.47 -10.67 -10.83
C LYS A 538 18.83 -11.34 -11.07
N GLY A 539 19.33 -12.15 -10.13
CA GLY A 539 20.56 -12.93 -10.31
C GLY A 539 20.36 -14.19 -11.17
N PRO A 540 21.43 -14.90 -11.55
CA PRO A 540 21.35 -16.19 -12.26
C PRO A 540 20.59 -17.27 -11.45
N ASN A 541 20.44 -17.06 -10.15
CA ASN A 541 19.73 -17.93 -9.24
C ASN A 541 18.28 -17.49 -8.99
N ALA A 542 17.79 -16.43 -9.64
CA ALA A 542 16.42 -15.97 -9.47
C ALA A 542 15.44 -16.95 -10.11
N LYS A 543 14.54 -17.50 -9.30
CA LYS A 543 13.50 -18.46 -9.70
C LYS A 543 12.14 -17.96 -9.24
N ARG A 544 11.07 -18.66 -9.64
CA ARG A 544 9.71 -18.40 -9.16
C ARG A 544 9.67 -18.33 -7.64
N GLU A 545 10.35 -19.26 -6.98
CA GLU A 545 10.24 -19.47 -5.54
C GLU A 545 11.05 -18.46 -4.74
N THR A 546 12.21 -18.03 -5.24
CA THR A 546 12.96 -16.94 -4.61
C THR A 546 12.20 -15.61 -4.71
N ARG A 547 11.38 -15.43 -5.76
CA ARG A 547 10.47 -14.29 -5.86
C ARG A 547 9.29 -14.42 -4.91
N MET A 548 8.71 -15.61 -4.77
CA MET A 548 7.67 -15.89 -3.75
C MET A 548 8.17 -15.59 -2.34
N GLU A 549 9.42 -15.94 -1.99
CA GLU A 549 10.04 -15.59 -0.70
C GLU A 549 10.10 -14.09 -0.47
N VAL A 550 10.40 -13.30 -1.51
CA VAL A 550 10.39 -11.83 -1.40
C VAL A 550 8.97 -11.31 -1.20
N VAL A 551 7.97 -11.85 -1.91
CA VAL A 551 6.56 -11.47 -1.72
C VAL A 551 6.12 -11.79 -0.29
N ALA A 552 6.39 -13.00 0.18
CA ALA A 552 6.10 -13.45 1.54
C ALA A 552 6.80 -12.57 2.59
N TRP A 553 8.07 -12.23 2.36
CA TRP A 553 8.83 -11.34 3.22
C TRP A 553 8.21 -9.94 3.32
N ILE A 554 7.81 -9.33 2.20
CA ILE A 554 7.15 -8.02 2.22
C ILE A 554 5.84 -8.12 3.01
N ALA A 555 5.02 -9.14 2.75
CA ALA A 555 3.74 -9.34 3.42
C ALA A 555 3.93 -9.47 4.94
N VAL A 556 4.84 -10.33 5.38
CA VAL A 556 5.09 -10.61 6.81
C VAL A 556 5.82 -9.46 7.49
N CYS A 557 6.95 -9.01 6.93
CA CYS A 557 7.85 -8.09 7.61
C CYS A 557 7.46 -6.62 7.47
N GLN A 558 6.91 -6.21 6.32
CA GLN A 558 6.53 -4.81 6.08
C GLN A 558 5.05 -4.55 6.35
N PHE A 559 4.17 -5.52 6.06
CA PHE A 559 2.71 -5.37 6.16
C PHE A 559 2.07 -6.18 7.30
N TYR A 560 2.86 -6.87 8.12
CA TYR A 560 2.40 -7.58 9.32
C TYR A 560 1.33 -8.65 9.03
N CYS A 561 1.35 -9.22 7.82
CA CYS A 561 0.56 -10.39 7.50
C CYS A 561 1.13 -11.62 8.21
N ARG A 562 0.28 -12.62 8.44
CA ARG A 562 0.70 -13.96 8.86
C ARG A 562 0.59 -14.90 7.66
N LEU A 563 1.69 -15.57 7.31
CA LEU A 563 1.70 -16.55 6.22
C LEU A 563 1.33 -17.94 6.77
N GLU A 564 0.42 -18.64 6.14
CA GLU A 564 -0.11 -19.92 6.63
C GLU A 564 -0.24 -20.97 5.52
N GLY A 565 -0.43 -22.23 5.90
CA GLY A 565 -1.00 -23.25 5.00
C GLY A 565 -0.01 -23.93 4.06
N GLY A 566 -0.43 -24.09 2.80
CA GLY A 566 0.20 -25.01 1.83
C GLY A 566 1.64 -24.64 1.49
N PHE A 567 1.94 -23.34 1.36
CA PHE A 567 3.30 -22.88 1.11
C PHE A 567 4.27 -23.26 2.23
N VAL A 568 3.87 -23.04 3.49
CA VAL A 568 4.73 -23.37 4.64
C VAL A 568 4.99 -24.88 4.67
N ARG A 569 3.98 -25.70 4.40
CA ARG A 569 4.11 -27.16 4.31
C ARG A 569 5.04 -27.61 3.17
N ASP A 570 4.72 -27.23 1.94
CA ASP A 570 5.34 -27.79 0.73
C ASP A 570 6.67 -27.13 0.38
N TRP A 571 6.84 -25.83 0.67
CA TRP A 571 8.05 -25.07 0.33
C TRP A 571 9.04 -24.97 1.48
N VAL A 572 8.55 -24.56 2.64
CA VAL A 572 9.42 -24.25 3.78
C VAL A 572 9.87 -25.56 4.42
N VAL A 573 8.94 -26.49 4.68
CA VAL A 573 9.25 -27.75 5.37
C VAL A 573 9.69 -28.88 4.43
N GLN A 574 8.99 -29.11 3.31
CA GLN A 574 9.36 -30.16 2.35
C GLN A 574 10.48 -29.68 1.40
N TYR A 575 11.65 -30.31 1.46
CA TYR A 575 12.78 -29.99 0.57
C TYR A 575 12.41 -30.34 -0.89
N GLN A 576 12.66 -29.43 -1.84
CA GLN A 576 12.06 -29.41 -3.18
C GLN A 576 12.08 -30.75 -3.93
N SER A 577 10.93 -31.10 -4.51
CA SER A 577 10.83 -31.97 -5.68
C SER A 577 11.13 -31.18 -6.98
N SER A 578 11.77 -31.84 -7.93
CA SER A 578 11.96 -31.38 -9.30
C SER A 578 10.64 -31.32 -10.07
N GLY A 579 10.10 -30.11 -10.30
CA GLY A 579 8.99 -29.90 -11.24
C GLY A 579 8.18 -28.63 -10.95
N VAL A 580 8.12 -27.71 -11.93
CA VAL A 580 7.32 -26.48 -11.87
C VAL A 580 5.85 -26.82 -12.13
N PRO A 581 4.90 -26.51 -11.23
CA PRO A 581 3.47 -26.67 -11.53
C PRO A 581 3.07 -25.72 -12.68
N LEU A 582 2.42 -26.25 -13.73
CA LEU A 582 1.78 -25.41 -14.73
C LEU A 582 0.56 -24.70 -14.12
N LEU A 583 0.43 -23.39 -14.37
CA LEU A 583 -0.77 -22.63 -14.01
C LEU A 583 -1.94 -23.10 -14.88
N HIS A 584 -2.99 -23.67 -14.28
CA HIS A 584 -4.23 -24.05 -14.97
C HIS A 584 -5.18 -22.85 -14.98
N LYS A 585 -5.60 -22.39 -16.16
CA LYS A 585 -6.33 -21.11 -16.33
C LYS A 585 -7.75 -21.08 -15.73
N ASP A 586 -8.34 -22.24 -15.44
CA ASP A 586 -9.77 -22.35 -15.07
C ASP A 586 -10.05 -22.60 -13.57
N LEU A 587 -9.04 -22.71 -12.70
CA LEU A 587 -9.25 -22.83 -11.25
C LEU A 587 -8.06 -22.31 -10.42
N VAL A 588 -8.42 -21.50 -9.41
CA VAL A 588 -7.63 -20.80 -8.38
C VAL A 588 -6.32 -21.51 -7.97
N PRO A 589 -5.16 -20.85 -8.04
CA PRO A 589 -3.95 -21.30 -7.34
C PRO A 589 -3.76 -20.57 -6.00
N SER A 590 -3.28 -21.33 -5.00
CA SER A 590 -3.06 -20.95 -3.59
C SER A 590 -1.56 -21.09 -3.28
N ASP A 591 -0.73 -20.29 -3.95
CA ASP A 591 0.72 -20.40 -3.79
C ASP A 591 1.20 -19.73 -2.49
N LEU A 592 0.51 -18.70 -2.01
CA LEU A 592 0.77 -18.00 -0.75
C LEU A 592 -0.56 -17.66 -0.08
N ASP A 593 -0.82 -18.17 1.11
CA ASP A 593 -2.01 -17.83 1.90
C ASP A 593 -1.62 -16.94 3.07
N CYS A 594 -2.07 -15.68 3.05
CA CYS A 594 -1.74 -14.69 4.06
C CYS A 594 -2.99 -14.16 4.76
N HIS A 595 -2.97 -14.17 6.08
CA HIS A 595 -3.98 -13.51 6.91
C HIS A 595 -3.55 -12.07 7.20
N LEU A 596 -4.45 -11.12 6.93
CA LEU A 596 -4.25 -9.72 7.26
C LEU A 596 -4.33 -9.49 8.78
N SER A 597 -3.59 -8.50 9.26
CA SER A 597 -3.53 -8.17 10.68
C SER A 597 -4.86 -7.58 11.19
N GLN A 598 -5.31 -8.01 12.37
CA GLN A 598 -6.48 -7.42 13.04
C GLN A 598 -6.19 -6.08 13.72
N SER A 599 -4.93 -5.81 14.04
CA SER A 599 -4.51 -4.61 14.78
C SER A 599 -3.98 -3.51 13.86
N LYS A 600 -3.85 -3.78 12.56
CA LYS A 600 -3.30 -2.83 11.59
C LYS A 600 -4.14 -2.76 10.33
N ASN A 601 -4.31 -1.53 9.86
CA ASN A 601 -4.92 -1.27 8.57
C ASN A 601 -3.98 -1.73 7.46
N PHE A 602 -4.54 -2.38 6.44
CA PHE A 602 -3.80 -2.90 5.30
C PHE A 602 -4.20 -2.12 4.05
N ASP A 603 -3.24 -1.40 3.48
CA ASP A 603 -3.42 -0.66 2.22
C ASP A 603 -2.87 -1.50 1.07
N ILE A 604 -3.77 -2.02 0.23
CA ILE A 604 -3.41 -2.90 -0.89
C ILE A 604 -2.54 -2.19 -1.93
N GLU A 605 -2.77 -0.89 -2.17
CA GLU A 605 -1.98 -0.11 -3.13
C GLU A 605 -0.57 0.13 -2.60
N ALA A 606 -0.43 0.39 -1.29
CA ALA A 606 0.88 0.48 -0.66
C ALA A 606 1.66 -0.85 -0.71
N PHE A 607 0.97 -1.98 -0.59
CA PHE A 607 1.56 -3.31 -0.71
C PHE A 607 2.07 -3.58 -2.14
N ILE A 608 1.25 -3.29 -3.16
CA ILE A 608 1.64 -3.39 -4.56
C ILE A 608 2.83 -2.47 -4.87
N ASP A 609 2.83 -1.25 -4.31
CA ASP A 609 3.93 -0.31 -4.45
C ASP A 609 5.25 -0.87 -3.88
N ALA A 610 5.20 -1.54 -2.73
CA ALA A 610 6.38 -2.16 -2.12
C ALA A 610 6.92 -3.30 -2.99
N LEU A 611 6.04 -4.11 -3.59
CA LEU A 611 6.41 -5.17 -4.53
C LEU A 611 7.04 -4.60 -5.82
N PHE A 612 6.49 -3.50 -6.33
CA PHE A 612 6.97 -2.87 -7.55
C PHE A 612 8.40 -2.34 -7.43
N VAL A 613 8.83 -1.87 -6.24
CA VAL A 613 10.23 -1.46 -5.98
C VAL A 613 11.21 -2.58 -6.36
N TYR A 614 10.78 -3.83 -6.23
CA TYR A 614 11.57 -5.01 -6.54
C TYR A 614 11.32 -5.58 -7.95
N GLY A 615 10.56 -4.86 -8.79
CA GLY A 615 10.22 -5.29 -10.14
C GLY A 615 9.30 -6.51 -10.17
N ILE A 616 8.43 -6.64 -9.17
CA ILE A 616 7.37 -7.66 -9.10
C ILE A 616 6.08 -7.02 -9.61
N THR A 617 5.44 -7.68 -10.59
CA THR A 617 4.20 -7.18 -11.21
C THR A 617 2.99 -7.89 -10.64
N VAL A 618 1.91 -7.18 -10.34
CA VAL A 618 0.73 -7.74 -9.67
C VAL A 618 -0.55 -7.30 -10.37
N THR A 619 -1.45 -8.25 -10.58
CA THR A 619 -2.85 -8.03 -10.97
C THR A 619 -3.75 -8.43 -9.79
N THR A 620 -4.66 -7.56 -9.39
CA THR A 620 -5.50 -7.79 -8.19
C THR A 620 -6.95 -8.08 -8.54
N ILE A 621 -7.52 -9.11 -7.93
CA ILE A 621 -8.93 -9.49 -8.02
C ILE A 621 -9.52 -9.48 -6.62
N ARG A 622 -10.56 -8.68 -6.39
CA ARG A 622 -11.25 -8.60 -5.09
C ARG A 622 -12.44 -9.56 -5.06
N GLN A 623 -12.55 -10.32 -3.98
CA GLN A 623 -13.76 -11.07 -3.59
C GLN A 623 -14.27 -10.52 -2.25
N ASP A 624 -15.49 -10.85 -1.84
CA ASP A 624 -16.09 -10.30 -0.61
C ASP A 624 -15.20 -10.51 0.65
N TRP A 625 -14.42 -11.59 0.72
CA TRP A 625 -13.68 -12.00 1.92
C TRP A 625 -12.14 -12.06 1.76
N ARG A 626 -11.60 -11.84 0.56
CA ARG A 626 -10.15 -11.85 0.29
C ARG A 626 -9.74 -11.01 -0.93
N TYR A 627 -8.46 -10.71 -1.05
CA TYR A 627 -7.85 -10.33 -2.32
C TYR A 627 -7.11 -11.53 -2.90
N ILE A 628 -7.27 -11.76 -4.20
CA ILE A 628 -6.48 -12.71 -4.98
C ILE A 628 -5.51 -11.88 -5.81
N LEU A 629 -4.22 -12.13 -5.64
CA LEU A 629 -3.17 -11.47 -6.41
C LEU A 629 -2.59 -12.46 -7.40
N LEU A 630 -2.58 -12.10 -8.68
CA LEU A 630 -1.83 -12.78 -9.72
C LEU A 630 -0.51 -12.03 -9.91
N ILE A 631 0.60 -12.71 -9.65
CA ILE A 631 1.93 -12.13 -9.59
C ILE A 631 2.75 -12.65 -10.77
N ASP A 632 3.49 -11.75 -11.42
CA ASP A 632 4.51 -12.05 -12.43
C ASP A 632 4.00 -12.84 -13.66
N GLU A 633 2.76 -12.57 -14.10
CA GLU A 633 2.10 -13.20 -15.26
C GLU A 633 2.99 -13.27 -16.52
N ASN A 634 3.69 -12.17 -16.82
CA ASN A 634 4.55 -12.04 -18.00
C ASN A 634 6.04 -12.18 -17.68
N SER A 635 6.41 -12.61 -16.47
CA SER A 635 7.80 -12.76 -16.06
C SER A 635 8.42 -14.06 -16.58
N LYS A 636 9.73 -14.02 -16.85
CA LYS A 636 10.52 -15.20 -17.21
C LYS A 636 10.60 -16.26 -16.10
N THR A 637 10.40 -15.85 -14.85
CA THR A 637 10.38 -16.76 -13.69
C THR A 637 9.07 -17.53 -13.57
N GLY A 638 8.03 -17.13 -14.32
CA GLY A 638 6.70 -17.74 -14.30
C GLY A 638 5.75 -17.14 -13.25
N PRO A 639 4.43 -17.20 -13.50
CA PRO A 639 3.41 -16.66 -12.59
C PRO A 639 3.24 -17.45 -11.30
N PHE A 640 2.75 -16.76 -10.28
CA PHE A 640 2.25 -17.35 -9.03
C PHE A 640 1.16 -16.47 -8.42
N THR A 641 0.55 -16.94 -7.35
CA THR A 641 -0.64 -16.33 -6.74
C THR A 641 -0.48 -16.06 -5.26
N MET A 642 -1.29 -15.16 -4.73
CA MET A 642 -1.34 -14.90 -3.30
C MET A 642 -2.77 -14.56 -2.88
N ASP A 643 -3.23 -15.22 -1.83
CA ASP A 643 -4.47 -14.89 -1.14
C ASP A 643 -4.17 -14.00 0.07
N LEU A 644 -4.86 -12.86 0.15
CA LEU A 644 -4.88 -11.98 1.31
C LEU A 644 -6.27 -12.04 1.95
N ILE A 645 -6.39 -12.79 3.04
CA ILE A 645 -7.64 -13.05 3.74
C ILE A 645 -7.91 -11.92 4.73
N GLU A 646 -9.13 -11.38 4.68
CA GLU A 646 -9.55 -10.26 5.51
C GLU A 646 -9.50 -10.57 7.02
N PRO A 647 -9.14 -9.60 7.88
CA PRO A 647 -8.91 -9.87 9.31
C PRO A 647 -10.14 -10.41 10.05
N HIS A 648 -11.34 -9.95 9.67
CA HIS A 648 -12.59 -10.38 10.29
C HIS A 648 -12.98 -11.81 9.87
N ILE A 649 -12.52 -12.29 8.72
CA ILE A 649 -12.71 -13.66 8.23
C ILE A 649 -11.65 -14.60 8.79
N ALA A 650 -10.41 -14.13 8.94
CA ALA A 650 -9.29 -14.93 9.44
C ALA A 650 -9.60 -15.62 10.79
N LEU A 651 -10.43 -15.01 11.64
CA LEU A 651 -10.90 -15.63 12.90
C LEU A 651 -11.76 -16.87 12.74
N THR A 652 -12.43 -16.99 11.61
CA THR A 652 -13.31 -18.12 11.28
C THR A 652 -12.58 -19.23 10.53
N HIS A 653 -11.30 -19.02 10.18
CA HIS A 653 -10.43 -19.98 9.50
C HIS A 653 -9.67 -20.89 10.49
N ASP A 654 -10.33 -21.33 11.56
CA ASP A 654 -9.80 -22.26 12.57
C ASP A 654 -9.92 -23.75 12.15
N ARG A 655 -10.64 -24.01 11.06
CA ARG A 655 -10.83 -25.36 10.53
C ARG A 655 -9.67 -25.73 9.62
N ILE A 656 -8.83 -26.64 10.09
CA ILE A 656 -7.76 -27.26 9.30
C ILE A 656 -8.28 -28.56 8.69
N ASP A 657 -8.07 -28.75 7.38
CA ASP A 657 -8.46 -30.02 6.74
C ASP A 657 -7.47 -31.13 7.05
N PHE A 658 -6.18 -30.79 7.08
CA PHE A 658 -5.05 -31.70 7.28
C PHE A 658 -4.13 -31.20 8.38
N ASP A 659 -3.60 -32.10 9.20
CA ASP A 659 -2.58 -31.81 10.21
C ASP A 659 -1.36 -31.07 9.63
N VAL A 660 -0.91 -31.51 8.46
CA VAL A 660 0.23 -30.93 7.72
C VAL A 660 -0.01 -29.53 7.15
N SER A 661 -1.26 -29.07 7.09
CA SER A 661 -1.61 -27.70 6.65
C SER A 661 -1.76 -26.73 7.83
N ASN A 662 -1.39 -27.17 9.04
CA ASN A 662 -1.53 -26.40 10.28
C ASN A 662 -0.31 -25.52 10.61
N LEU A 663 0.57 -25.22 9.66
CA LEU A 663 1.77 -24.41 9.90
C LEU A 663 1.56 -22.93 9.56
N SER A 664 2.26 -22.05 10.28
CA SER A 664 2.25 -20.59 10.07
C SER A 664 3.63 -19.94 10.31
N LEU A 665 3.84 -18.76 9.74
CA LEU A 665 5.03 -17.92 9.91
C LEU A 665 4.64 -16.50 10.33
N GLU A 666 5.44 -15.94 11.22
CA GLU A 666 5.24 -14.59 11.78
C GLU A 666 6.52 -13.78 11.79
N ARG A 667 6.36 -12.46 11.69
CA ARG A 667 7.47 -11.50 11.68
C ARG A 667 8.33 -11.62 12.94
N GLY A 668 9.65 -11.65 12.76
CA GLY A 668 10.65 -11.64 13.85
C GLY A 668 10.95 -13.02 14.44
N TYR A 669 10.22 -14.05 14.04
CA TYR A 669 10.45 -15.44 14.44
C TYR A 669 11.28 -16.14 13.35
N THR A 670 12.58 -15.87 13.34
CA THR A 670 13.52 -16.28 12.26
C THR A 670 13.85 -17.76 12.23
N LYS A 671 13.47 -18.50 13.28
CA LYS A 671 13.79 -19.92 13.43
C LYS A 671 12.60 -20.77 13.91
N ASP A 672 11.43 -20.16 14.00
CA ASP A 672 10.27 -20.78 14.65
C ASP A 672 9.15 -21.02 13.64
N LEU A 673 8.46 -22.13 13.83
CA LEU A 673 7.24 -22.46 13.10
C LEU A 673 6.06 -22.26 14.03
N GLY A 674 5.11 -21.45 13.58
CA GLY A 674 3.80 -21.33 14.20
C GLY A 674 2.90 -22.49 13.82
N MET A 675 1.88 -22.69 14.65
CA MET A 675 0.74 -23.54 14.30
C MET A 675 -0.50 -22.66 14.18
N ARG A 676 -1.31 -22.89 13.14
CA ARG A 676 -2.58 -22.15 12.95
C ARG A 676 -3.53 -22.42 14.11
N VAL A 677 -3.50 -23.66 14.61
CA VAL A 677 -4.40 -24.20 15.61
C VAL A 677 -3.65 -25.09 16.59
N ASP A 678 -4.00 -25.05 17.88
CA ASP A 678 -3.45 -25.98 18.86
C ASP A 678 -4.10 -27.36 18.71
N ILE A 679 -3.33 -28.30 18.15
CA ILE A 679 -3.72 -29.71 18.04
C ILE A 679 -2.91 -30.61 18.97
N THR A 680 -2.29 -30.03 20.01
CA THR A 680 -1.55 -30.79 21.02
C THR A 680 -2.44 -31.34 22.13
N ARG A 681 -3.73 -30.99 22.13
CA ARG A 681 -4.75 -31.40 23.09
C ARG A 681 -5.98 -31.96 22.33
N GLY A 682 -6.70 -32.89 22.94
CA GLY A 682 -7.90 -33.50 22.37
C GLY A 682 -7.70 -34.93 21.82
N SER A 683 -8.61 -35.37 20.94
CA SER A 683 -8.70 -36.76 20.45
C SER A 683 -7.56 -37.21 19.53
N TYR A 684 -6.74 -36.27 19.05
CA TYR A 684 -5.57 -36.54 18.20
C TYR A 684 -4.45 -35.53 18.51
N PRO A 685 -3.75 -35.70 19.65
CA PRO A 685 -2.70 -34.78 20.07
C PRO A 685 -1.43 -35.03 19.26
N ILE A 686 -1.04 -34.08 18.41
CA ILE A 686 0.17 -34.17 17.57
C ILE A 686 1.08 -32.97 17.82
N GLN A 687 2.37 -33.23 18.10
CA GLN A 687 3.38 -32.19 18.30
C GLN A 687 3.90 -31.65 16.96
N LEU A 688 4.46 -30.43 16.96
CA LEU A 688 5.02 -29.77 15.78
C LEU A 688 6.01 -30.66 15.03
N GLU A 689 6.88 -31.36 15.77
CA GLU A 689 7.90 -32.25 15.20
C GLU A 689 7.28 -33.40 14.41
N LYS A 690 6.14 -33.92 14.89
CA LYS A 690 5.42 -35.00 14.22
C LYS A 690 4.72 -34.52 12.96
N ILE A 691 4.21 -33.28 12.96
CA ILE A 691 3.67 -32.65 11.75
C ILE A 691 4.77 -32.51 10.70
N VAL A 692 5.94 -32.01 11.10
CA VAL A 692 7.11 -31.86 10.23
C VAL A 692 7.59 -33.22 9.69
N GLU A 693 7.59 -34.27 10.51
CA GLU A 693 7.90 -35.64 10.09
C GLU A 693 6.86 -36.18 9.09
N ASN A 694 5.56 -35.96 9.35
CA ASN A 694 4.49 -36.35 8.43
C ASN A 694 4.66 -35.68 7.07
N ILE A 695 5.02 -34.39 7.04
CA ILE A 695 5.32 -33.64 5.80
C ILE A 695 6.46 -34.28 5.02
N ARG A 696 7.58 -34.60 5.70
CA ARG A 696 8.74 -35.24 5.07
C ARG A 696 8.39 -36.61 4.47
N ASN A 697 7.60 -37.39 5.19
CA ASN A 697 7.18 -38.72 4.78
C ASN A 697 5.98 -38.72 3.82
N LYS A 698 5.49 -37.54 3.39
CA LYS A 698 4.27 -37.37 2.59
C LYS A 698 3.04 -38.05 3.20
N ASN A 699 2.95 -38.06 4.53
CA ASN A 699 1.80 -38.55 5.27
C ASN A 699 0.90 -37.38 5.68
N PHE A 700 -0.41 -37.59 5.72
CA PHE A 700 -1.35 -36.59 6.26
C PHE A 700 -2.53 -37.25 6.97
N GLN A 701 -2.98 -36.64 8.06
CA GLN A 701 -4.19 -37.01 8.77
C GLN A 701 -5.32 -36.05 8.38
N VAL A 702 -6.49 -36.59 8.06
CA VAL A 702 -7.68 -35.77 7.83
C VAL A 702 -8.30 -35.42 9.18
N LEU A 703 -8.44 -34.12 9.46
CA LEU A 703 -8.87 -33.59 10.75
C LEU A 703 -10.34 -33.13 10.78
N ARG A 704 -11.06 -33.25 9.66
CA ARG A 704 -12.50 -32.95 9.59
C ARG A 704 -13.29 -34.05 8.89
N PRO A 705 -14.62 -34.15 9.13
CA PRO A 705 -15.48 -35.04 8.37
C PRO A 705 -15.43 -34.71 6.88
N ILE A 706 -15.61 -35.72 6.04
CA ILE A 706 -15.68 -35.55 4.59
C ILE A 706 -17.07 -35.00 4.25
N ASP A 707 -17.14 -33.73 3.85
CA ASP A 707 -18.40 -33.14 3.44
C ASP A 707 -18.88 -33.74 2.09
N GLY A 708 -20.19 -33.96 1.96
CA GLY A 708 -20.82 -34.34 0.68
C GLY A 708 -20.91 -33.17 -0.29
N LYS A 709 -21.17 -33.45 -1.59
CA LYS A 709 -21.20 -32.50 -2.72
C LYS A 709 -22.22 -31.33 -2.64
N ASN A 710 -22.83 -31.06 -1.49
CA ASN A 710 -23.99 -30.16 -1.34
C ASN A 710 -23.68 -28.83 -0.63
N GLY A 711 -22.40 -28.42 -0.54
CA GLY A 711 -22.01 -27.11 0.00
C GLY A 711 -22.20 -25.96 -1.02
N PRO A 712 -22.25 -24.68 -0.57
CA PRO A 712 -22.58 -23.53 -1.43
C PRO A 712 -21.56 -23.22 -2.54
N ASN A 713 -20.41 -23.90 -2.56
CA ASN A 713 -19.39 -23.82 -3.60
C ASN A 713 -18.96 -25.24 -3.98
N THR A 714 -19.45 -25.73 -5.11
CA THR A 714 -19.36 -27.14 -5.56
C THR A 714 -18.00 -27.57 -6.11
N SER A 715 -16.93 -26.79 -5.93
CA SER A 715 -15.60 -27.04 -6.51
C SER A 715 -14.46 -27.24 -5.50
N ASP A 716 -14.75 -27.28 -4.19
CA ASP A 716 -13.70 -27.35 -3.16
C ASP A 716 -14.08 -28.20 -1.93
N THR A 717 -14.56 -29.41 -2.18
CA THR A 717 -14.92 -30.36 -1.11
C THR A 717 -13.67 -30.99 -0.46
N VAL A 718 -13.79 -31.43 0.80
CA VAL A 718 -12.71 -32.20 1.48
C VAL A 718 -12.33 -33.45 0.68
N ALA A 719 -13.30 -34.10 0.03
CA ALA A 719 -13.06 -35.25 -0.83
C ALA A 719 -12.13 -34.92 -2.01
N GLU A 720 -12.37 -33.81 -2.70
CA GLU A 720 -11.52 -33.33 -3.81
C GLU A 720 -10.13 -32.90 -3.31
N ARG A 721 -10.04 -32.27 -2.13
CA ARG A 721 -8.76 -31.95 -1.48
C ARG A 721 -7.94 -33.21 -1.15
N ILE A 722 -8.58 -34.26 -0.62
CA ILE A 722 -7.93 -35.57 -0.37
C ILE A 722 -7.44 -36.19 -1.68
N GLN A 723 -8.25 -36.16 -2.74
CA GLN A 723 -7.86 -36.70 -4.04
C GLN A 723 -6.65 -35.95 -4.62
N ARG A 724 -6.60 -34.62 -4.46
CA ARG A 724 -5.44 -33.79 -4.85
C ARG A 724 -4.18 -34.10 -4.03
N MET A 725 -4.31 -34.40 -2.74
CA MET A 725 -3.18 -34.85 -1.92
C MET A 725 -2.65 -36.20 -2.42
N LYS A 726 -3.56 -37.17 -2.63
CA LYS A 726 -3.20 -38.51 -3.14
C LYS A 726 -2.54 -38.47 -4.52
N SER A 727 -3.02 -37.64 -5.44
CA SER A 727 -2.40 -37.50 -6.77
C SER A 727 -0.98 -36.90 -6.73
N ARG A 728 -0.63 -36.17 -5.67
CA ARG A 728 0.72 -35.63 -5.41
C ARG A 728 1.63 -36.62 -4.66
N GLY A 729 1.16 -37.86 -4.46
CA GLY A 729 1.89 -38.92 -3.78
C GLY A 729 1.82 -38.85 -2.26
N TRP A 730 0.80 -38.19 -1.70
CA TRP A 730 0.58 -38.18 -0.26
C TRP A 730 -0.27 -39.37 0.19
N THR A 731 0.10 -39.99 1.31
CA THR A 731 -0.60 -41.11 1.93
C THR A 731 -1.44 -40.61 3.10
N GLN A 732 -2.73 -40.93 3.07
CA GLN A 732 -3.61 -40.65 4.21
C GLN A 732 -3.31 -41.65 5.32
N ILE A 733 -3.08 -41.14 6.54
CA ILE A 733 -3.00 -41.94 7.76
C ILE A 733 -4.34 -41.87 8.50
N GLY A 734 -4.67 -42.96 9.20
CA GLY A 734 -5.87 -43.04 10.04
C GLY A 734 -7.20 -42.87 9.30
N ILE A 735 -8.28 -42.87 10.09
CA ILE A 735 -9.63 -42.51 9.62
C ILE A 735 -9.84 -41.00 9.77
N PRO A 736 -10.67 -40.35 8.92
CA PRO A 736 -11.02 -38.94 9.10
C PRO A 736 -11.59 -38.67 10.48
N LEU A 737 -11.07 -37.63 11.13
CA LEU A 737 -11.49 -37.23 12.46
C LEU A 737 -12.48 -36.07 12.37
N SER A 738 -13.28 -35.86 13.41
CA SER A 738 -14.00 -34.60 13.62
C SER A 738 -13.29 -33.78 14.68
N PHE A 739 -12.04 -33.41 14.39
CA PHE A 739 -11.25 -32.64 15.33
C PHE A 739 -11.82 -31.22 15.42
N ILE A 740 -12.35 -30.90 16.58
CA ILE A 740 -12.71 -29.54 16.97
C ILE A 740 -11.57 -29.07 17.87
N PRO A 741 -10.83 -28.03 17.48
CA PRO A 741 -9.74 -27.55 18.31
C PRO A 741 -10.23 -27.13 19.68
N ASP A 742 -9.50 -27.54 20.72
CA ASP A 742 -9.68 -26.90 22.00
C ASP A 742 -9.30 -25.42 21.85
N PRO A 743 -10.06 -24.51 22.48
CA PRO A 743 -9.70 -23.10 22.46
C PRO A 743 -8.29 -22.99 23.05
N PRO A 744 -7.34 -22.41 22.30
CA PRO A 744 -5.98 -22.20 22.74
C PRO A 744 -5.93 -21.59 24.14
N SER A 745 -5.06 -22.15 24.98
CA SER A 745 -4.80 -21.61 26.30
C SER A 745 -4.32 -20.17 26.17
N THR A 746 -4.89 -19.29 27.00
CA THR A 746 -4.71 -17.84 26.97
C THR A 746 -3.24 -17.44 27.16
N TYR A 747 -2.43 -17.46 26.12
CA TYR A 747 -1.06 -16.99 26.22
C TYR A 747 -0.72 -16.12 25.02
N ASN A 748 -0.64 -14.80 25.26
CA ASN A 748 -0.02 -13.83 24.35
C ASN A 748 1.51 -13.84 24.46
N THR A 749 2.08 -14.94 24.98
CA THR A 749 3.45 -14.99 25.46
C THR A 749 4.15 -16.25 24.97
N ALA A 750 5.30 -16.08 24.35
CA ALA A 750 6.24 -17.16 24.06
C ALA A 750 7.46 -17.04 24.99
N LEU A 751 7.96 -18.18 25.48
CA LEU A 751 9.29 -18.28 26.09
C LEU A 751 10.23 -18.80 25.01
N VAL A 752 11.21 -17.97 24.64
CA VAL A 752 12.17 -18.29 23.57
C VAL A 752 13.55 -18.52 24.20
N PRO A 753 14.20 -19.67 23.96
CA PRO A 753 15.57 -19.88 24.42
C PRO A 753 16.49 -18.75 23.97
N TYR A 754 17.17 -18.12 24.91
CA TYR A 754 18.07 -17.01 24.64
C TYR A 754 19.38 -17.55 24.08
N PRO A 755 19.88 -17.09 22.92
CA PRO A 755 21.01 -17.74 22.26
C PRO A 755 22.29 -17.62 23.10
N SER A 756 22.94 -18.77 23.33
CA SER A 756 24.16 -18.86 24.16
C SER A 756 25.37 -18.11 23.57
N THR A 757 25.35 -17.83 22.27
CA THR A 757 26.38 -17.06 21.57
C THR A 757 26.30 -15.55 21.83
N THR A 758 25.23 -15.05 22.44
CA THR A 758 25.06 -13.62 22.68
C THR A 758 25.88 -13.15 23.89
N VAL A 759 26.41 -11.92 23.80
CA VAL A 759 27.14 -11.28 24.90
C VAL A 759 26.28 -11.24 26.17
N LEU A 760 24.99 -10.87 26.04
CA LEU A 760 24.10 -10.81 27.19
C LEU A 760 23.87 -12.18 27.84
N TYR A 761 23.81 -13.28 27.07
CA TYR A 761 23.71 -14.62 27.66
C TYR A 761 24.94 -14.93 28.53
N GLN A 762 26.14 -14.67 28.00
CA GLN A 762 27.40 -14.92 28.72
C GLN A 762 27.53 -14.02 29.97
N ASP A 763 27.11 -12.77 29.85
CA ASP A 763 27.05 -11.84 30.98
C ASP A 763 26.09 -12.34 32.05
N LEU A 764 24.87 -12.76 31.69
CA LEU A 764 23.89 -13.29 32.62
C LEU A 764 24.39 -14.56 33.32
N VAL A 765 25.01 -15.48 32.59
CA VAL A 765 25.66 -16.66 33.18
C VAL A 765 26.72 -16.23 34.20
N THR A 766 27.53 -15.24 33.86
CA THR A 766 28.57 -14.71 34.76
C THR A 766 27.98 -14.03 36.00
N GLN A 767 26.88 -13.29 35.86
CA GLN A 767 26.18 -12.67 36.99
C GLN A 767 25.55 -13.72 37.90
N ILE A 768 24.88 -14.74 37.35
CA ILE A 768 24.25 -15.82 38.13
C ILE A 768 25.29 -16.67 38.88
N LYS A 769 26.51 -16.85 38.33
CA LYS A 769 27.63 -17.52 39.03
C LYS A 769 28.04 -16.85 40.34
N LYS A 770 27.63 -15.60 40.60
CA LYS A 770 27.81 -14.95 41.91
C LYS A 770 26.98 -15.61 43.02
N ILE A 771 25.93 -16.37 42.67
CA ILE A 771 25.12 -17.14 43.62
C ILE A 771 25.83 -18.46 43.91
N PRO A 772 26.28 -18.72 45.16
CA PRO A 772 26.99 -19.95 45.49
C PRO A 772 26.13 -21.19 45.21
N GLY A 773 26.68 -22.15 44.45
CA GLY A 773 26.03 -23.42 44.12
C GLY A 773 24.94 -23.35 43.05
N ALA A 774 24.73 -22.20 42.40
CA ALA A 774 23.75 -22.06 41.33
C ALA A 774 24.33 -22.46 39.96
N ASN A 775 23.60 -23.32 39.24
CA ASN A 775 23.88 -23.67 37.85
C ASN A 775 22.75 -23.18 36.95
N VAL A 776 23.10 -22.50 35.85
CA VAL A 776 22.12 -22.03 34.85
C VAL A 776 21.67 -23.22 34.00
N ILE A 777 20.38 -23.55 34.05
CA ILE A 777 19.77 -24.63 33.26
C ILE A 777 19.37 -24.10 31.88
N SER A 778 18.68 -22.97 31.85
CA SER A 778 18.29 -22.27 30.63
C SER A 778 18.16 -20.77 30.91
N ILE A 779 18.32 -19.96 29.87
CA ILE A 779 17.93 -18.55 29.86
C ILE A 779 16.92 -18.42 28.74
N GLU A 780 15.75 -17.88 29.05
CA GLU A 780 14.65 -17.74 28.10
C GLU A 780 14.20 -16.27 28.08
N GLN A 781 13.91 -15.76 26.89
CA GLN A 781 13.32 -14.45 26.71
C GLN A 781 11.80 -14.56 26.67
N ILE A 782 11.15 -13.72 27.47
CA ILE A 782 9.71 -13.52 27.43
C ILE A 782 9.39 -12.65 26.21
N LYS A 783 8.64 -13.21 25.26
CA LYS A 783 8.13 -12.51 24.08
C LYS A 783 6.64 -12.30 24.23
N ASN A 784 6.24 -11.09 24.62
CA ASN A 784 4.84 -10.67 24.71
C ASN A 784 4.66 -9.30 24.04
N PRO A 785 4.15 -9.25 22.80
CA PRO A 785 4.05 -8.01 22.02
C PRO A 785 3.21 -6.92 22.69
N ASN A 786 2.21 -7.29 23.48
CA ASN A 786 1.34 -6.33 24.17
C ASN A 786 2.07 -5.63 25.31
N ILE A 787 2.84 -6.38 26.11
CA ILE A 787 3.67 -5.83 27.19
C ILE A 787 4.82 -5.00 26.61
N GLU A 788 5.45 -5.47 25.53
CA GLU A 788 6.53 -4.75 24.85
C GLU A 788 6.06 -3.42 24.26
N ALA A 789 4.89 -3.41 23.59
CA ALA A 789 4.31 -2.17 23.06
C ALA A 789 3.96 -1.17 24.17
N LEU A 790 3.41 -1.64 25.30
CA LEU A 790 3.12 -0.81 26.47
C LEU A 790 4.42 -0.24 27.07
N TYR A 791 5.45 -1.08 27.23
CA TYR A 791 6.76 -0.68 27.73
C TYR A 791 7.40 0.41 26.85
N GLU A 792 7.45 0.21 25.53
CA GLU A 792 8.02 1.19 24.60
C GLU A 792 7.22 2.49 24.55
N TYR A 793 5.90 2.43 24.73
CA TYR A 793 5.07 3.62 24.88
C TYR A 793 5.41 4.38 26.17
N MET A 794 5.44 3.70 27.32
CA MET A 794 5.75 4.30 28.61
C MET A 794 7.18 4.86 28.65
N LYS A 795 8.14 4.16 28.04
CA LYS A 795 9.53 4.62 27.88
C LYS A 795 9.59 5.99 27.20
N ARG A 796 8.91 6.14 26.06
CA ARG A 796 8.87 7.41 25.31
C ARG A 796 8.17 8.52 26.07
N THR A 797 7.16 8.19 26.86
CA THR A 797 6.42 9.17 27.68
C THR A 797 7.29 9.67 28.83
N ILE A 798 7.83 8.76 29.64
CA ILE A 798 8.67 9.09 30.80
C ILE A 798 9.98 9.78 30.38
N ALA A 799 10.57 9.35 29.25
CA ALA A 799 11.76 9.99 28.70
C ALA A 799 11.58 11.51 28.53
N LYS A 800 10.42 11.97 28.03
CA LYS A 800 10.14 13.40 27.83
C LYS A 800 10.10 14.21 29.13
N GLU A 801 9.87 13.54 30.25
CA GLU A 801 9.79 14.15 31.58
C GLU A 801 11.15 14.10 32.31
N CYS A 802 12.16 13.45 31.72
CA CYS A 802 13.47 13.25 32.32
C CYS A 802 14.56 14.14 31.67
N PRO A 803 15.59 14.56 32.42
CA PRO A 803 16.73 15.29 31.87
C PRO A 803 17.37 14.55 30.68
N GLY A 804 17.64 15.29 29.60
CA GLY A 804 18.29 14.72 28.40
C GLY A 804 17.42 13.78 27.56
N ASN A 805 16.11 13.72 27.81
CA ASN A 805 15.21 12.71 27.23
C ASN A 805 15.63 11.26 27.53
N ASP A 806 16.31 11.03 28.66
CA ASP A 806 16.73 9.70 29.10
C ASP A 806 15.81 9.19 30.21
N PRO A 807 15.04 8.10 29.98
CA PRO A 807 14.13 7.54 30.99
C PRO A 807 14.86 6.82 32.15
N ASN A 808 16.19 6.85 32.21
CA ASN A 808 17.00 6.16 33.23
C ASN A 808 16.71 4.65 33.24
N GLU A 809 16.82 4.01 32.07
CA GLU A 809 16.58 2.58 31.91
C GLU A 809 17.71 1.77 32.58
N ARG A 810 17.33 0.81 33.43
CA ARG A 810 18.24 -0.13 34.11
C ARG A 810 17.88 -1.57 33.76
N LYS A 811 18.85 -2.47 33.85
CA LYS A 811 18.63 -3.90 33.71
C LYS A 811 18.80 -4.55 35.08
N LEU A 812 17.75 -5.16 35.60
CA LEU A 812 17.67 -5.60 36.99
C LEU A 812 17.04 -7.00 37.10
N PHE A 813 17.39 -7.71 38.17
CA PHE A 813 16.90 -9.02 38.53
C PHE A 813 15.68 -8.92 39.46
N HIS A 814 14.73 -9.84 39.30
CA HIS A 814 13.56 -9.99 40.16
C HIS A 814 13.33 -11.48 40.48
N GLY A 815 13.13 -11.80 41.76
CA GLY A 815 12.82 -13.15 42.22
C GLY A 815 11.40 -13.23 42.75
N THR A 816 10.72 -14.34 42.48
CA THR A 816 9.35 -14.61 42.95
C THR A 816 9.09 -16.13 42.99
N GLY A 817 7.97 -16.55 43.61
CA GLY A 817 7.55 -17.95 43.70
C GLY A 817 6.49 -18.38 42.67
N ASP A 818 6.24 -19.69 42.59
CA ASP A 818 5.57 -20.38 41.47
C ASP A 818 4.23 -19.78 40.96
N PRO A 819 3.24 -19.40 41.79
CA PRO A 819 1.98 -18.87 41.25
C PRO A 819 2.14 -17.51 40.55
N ALA A 820 3.16 -16.74 40.93
CA ALA A 820 3.39 -15.40 40.41
C ALA A 820 4.19 -15.40 39.10
N ILE A 821 4.99 -16.45 38.85
CA ILE A 821 5.82 -16.59 37.65
C ILE A 821 4.94 -16.55 36.40
N GLU A 822 3.91 -17.40 36.32
CA GLU A 822 2.99 -17.41 35.17
C GLU A 822 2.22 -16.08 35.00
N GLY A 823 1.87 -15.43 36.12
CA GLY A 823 1.19 -14.13 36.10
C GLY A 823 2.05 -13.05 35.46
N ILE A 824 3.33 -12.95 35.87
CA ILE A 824 4.29 -11.96 35.37
C ILE A 824 4.60 -12.22 33.88
N ILE A 825 4.83 -13.48 33.49
CA ILE A 825 5.08 -13.86 32.09
C ILE A 825 3.92 -13.38 31.21
N ASN A 826 2.67 -13.57 31.64
CA ASN A 826 1.50 -13.35 30.79
C ASN A 826 0.90 -11.94 30.84
N ARG A 827 1.02 -11.26 31.98
CA ARG A 827 0.33 -9.98 32.22
C ARG A 827 1.28 -8.86 32.64
N GLY A 828 2.57 -9.15 32.80
CA GLY A 828 3.55 -8.22 33.34
C GLY A 828 3.40 -8.03 34.84
N PHE A 829 4.12 -7.04 35.37
CA PHE A 829 4.08 -6.69 36.79
C PHE A 829 2.80 -5.90 37.11
N ASP A 830 1.82 -6.54 37.76
CA ASP A 830 0.54 -5.92 38.13
C ASP A 830 0.41 -5.71 39.64
N GLY A 831 0.29 -4.43 40.03
CA GLY A 831 0.29 -4.01 41.43
C GLY A 831 -0.87 -4.52 42.29
N ARG A 832 -1.95 -5.01 41.66
CA ARG A 832 -3.07 -5.61 42.38
C ARG A 832 -2.71 -6.94 43.03
N TYR A 833 -1.67 -7.62 42.54
CA TYR A 833 -1.26 -8.95 42.98
C TYR A 833 0.02 -8.94 43.82
N PHE A 834 0.54 -7.76 44.18
CA PHE A 834 1.75 -7.67 45.01
C PHE A 834 1.45 -8.08 46.45
N SER A 835 2.32 -8.95 46.99
CA SER A 835 2.18 -9.47 48.35
C SER A 835 2.19 -8.34 49.39
N PRO A 836 1.30 -8.36 50.40
CA PRO A 836 1.37 -7.46 51.54
C PRO A 836 2.65 -7.60 52.36
N SER A 837 3.32 -8.76 52.30
CA SER A 837 4.52 -9.11 53.07
C SER A 837 5.84 -8.79 52.37
N GLY A 838 5.83 -7.97 51.31
CA GLY A 838 7.06 -7.53 50.64
C GLY A 838 7.98 -6.72 51.56
N ALA A 839 9.29 -6.76 51.29
CA ALA A 839 10.35 -6.20 52.14
C ALA A 839 10.10 -4.76 52.61
N TRP A 840 9.42 -3.93 51.80
CA TRP A 840 9.16 -2.53 52.09
C TRP A 840 7.71 -2.09 51.80
N ARG A 841 6.74 -3.03 51.77
CA ARG A 841 5.28 -2.95 51.41
C ARG A 841 4.90 -3.76 50.15
N ARG A 842 3.66 -3.58 49.66
CA ARG A 842 3.18 -4.16 48.39
C ARG A 842 3.96 -3.54 47.22
N GLY A 843 4.81 -4.34 46.58
CA GLY A 843 5.65 -3.90 45.48
C GLY A 843 6.29 -5.05 44.71
N ALA A 844 6.72 -4.77 43.49
CA ALA A 844 7.70 -5.58 42.77
C ALA A 844 9.10 -5.00 43.04
N TYR A 845 10.01 -5.83 43.54
CA TYR A 845 11.36 -5.42 43.91
C TYR A 845 12.38 -5.92 42.90
N PHE A 846 13.28 -5.04 42.50
CA PHE A 846 14.32 -5.30 41.51
C PHE A 846 15.70 -5.05 42.12
N ALA A 847 16.71 -5.80 41.70
CA ALA A 847 18.09 -5.65 42.18
C ALA A 847 19.09 -5.78 41.02
N ASP A 848 20.19 -5.05 41.09
CA ASP A 848 21.31 -5.19 40.15
C ASP A 848 22.14 -6.46 40.41
N ASP A 849 22.15 -6.94 41.65
CA ASP A 849 22.79 -8.18 42.06
C ASP A 849 21.78 -9.35 42.17
N PRO A 850 21.95 -10.44 41.40
CA PRO A 850 21.02 -11.57 41.41
C PRO A 850 20.98 -12.33 42.76
N ARG A 851 21.99 -12.18 43.63
CA ARG A 851 22.00 -12.78 44.98
C ARG A 851 20.82 -12.28 45.83
N LYS A 852 20.45 -11.00 45.68
CA LYS A 852 19.30 -10.42 46.38
C LYS A 852 17.99 -11.03 45.86
N SER A 853 17.85 -11.20 44.56
CA SER A 853 16.65 -11.81 43.94
C SER A 853 16.53 -13.30 44.22
N ASN A 854 17.65 -14.03 44.36
CA ASN A 854 17.66 -15.47 44.63
C ASN A 854 16.92 -15.84 45.93
N GLY A 855 17.02 -15.02 46.97
CA GLY A 855 16.31 -15.24 48.23
C GLY A 855 14.78 -15.21 48.10
N TYR A 856 14.24 -14.56 47.06
CA TYR A 856 12.81 -14.45 46.79
C TYR A 856 12.33 -15.45 45.72
N SER A 857 13.25 -16.11 45.02
CA SER A 857 12.93 -17.18 44.08
C SER A 857 12.85 -18.51 44.83
N LEU A 858 11.62 -18.91 45.21
CA LEU A 858 11.40 -20.16 45.91
C LEU A 858 11.76 -21.35 44.99
N PRO A 859 12.47 -22.37 45.48
CA PRO A 859 12.75 -23.56 44.70
C PRO A 859 11.47 -24.37 44.50
N ASP A 860 11.27 -24.85 43.27
CA ASP A 860 10.22 -25.80 42.94
C ASP A 860 10.35 -27.06 43.82
N PRO A 861 9.30 -27.49 44.53
CA PRO A 861 9.39 -28.59 45.51
C PRO A 861 9.78 -29.95 44.92
N GLN A 862 9.58 -30.18 43.62
CA GLN A 862 9.82 -31.45 42.95
C GLN A 862 11.17 -31.49 42.25
N THR A 863 11.59 -30.37 41.67
CA THR A 863 12.76 -30.27 40.79
C THR A 863 13.91 -29.47 41.41
N ASN A 864 13.66 -28.78 42.54
CA ASN A 864 14.57 -27.84 43.20
C ASN A 864 15.09 -26.73 42.26
N ARG A 865 14.35 -26.44 41.18
CA ARG A 865 14.67 -25.39 40.21
C ARG A 865 14.18 -24.03 40.72
N ARG A 866 14.91 -22.99 40.38
CA ARG A 866 14.57 -21.59 40.72
C ARG A 866 14.43 -20.77 39.45
N VAL A 867 13.51 -19.82 39.45
CA VAL A 867 13.29 -18.88 38.35
C VAL A 867 13.58 -17.46 38.81
N VAL A 868 14.49 -16.80 38.12
CA VAL A 868 14.82 -15.38 38.34
C VAL A 868 14.57 -14.63 37.05
N PHE A 869 13.79 -13.56 37.11
CA PHE A 869 13.54 -12.67 35.98
C PHE A 869 14.67 -11.67 35.84
N TYR A 870 15.10 -11.41 34.60
CA TYR A 870 15.95 -10.29 34.24
C TYR A 870 15.14 -9.33 33.37
N SER A 871 14.99 -8.08 33.80
CA SER A 871 14.03 -7.13 33.23
C SER A 871 14.68 -5.77 32.97
N LYS A 872 14.23 -5.09 31.90
CA LYS A 872 14.49 -3.68 31.70
C LYS A 872 13.48 -2.87 32.52
N VAL A 873 13.96 -1.96 33.36
CA VAL A 873 13.15 -1.17 34.30
C VAL A 873 13.44 0.31 34.05
N ILE A 874 12.39 1.09 33.84
CA ILE A 874 12.47 2.54 33.66
C ILE A 874 12.34 3.19 35.04
N LEU A 875 13.37 3.91 35.49
CA LEU A 875 13.37 4.55 36.81
C LEU A 875 12.87 5.99 36.78
N GLY A 876 12.89 6.64 35.61
CA GLY A 876 12.51 8.04 35.48
C GLY A 876 13.50 8.99 36.17
N VAL A 877 13.00 10.07 36.76
CA VAL A 877 13.81 11.09 37.44
C VAL A 877 14.34 10.55 38.76
N GLU A 878 15.65 10.45 38.88
CA GLU A 878 16.32 10.03 40.10
C GLU A 878 16.37 11.17 41.12
N SER A 879 15.75 10.99 42.29
CA SER A 879 15.88 11.91 43.41
C SER A 879 16.85 11.34 44.44
N VAL A 880 18.03 11.94 44.57
CA VAL A 880 18.97 11.59 45.64
C VAL A 880 18.49 12.25 46.93
N GLN A 881 18.23 11.43 47.95
CA GLN A 881 17.96 11.94 49.28
C GLN A 881 19.25 12.38 49.97
N ASN A 882 19.22 13.56 50.58
CA ASN A 882 20.30 14.04 51.44
C ASN A 882 19.70 14.47 52.79
N THR A 883 20.56 14.82 53.74
CA THR A 883 20.15 15.26 55.09
C THR A 883 19.18 16.44 55.09
N THR A 884 19.03 17.16 53.97
CA THR A 884 18.19 18.35 53.83
C THR A 884 16.84 18.14 53.12
N ASN A 885 16.53 16.97 52.52
CA ASN A 885 15.27 16.71 51.78
C ASN A 885 14.49 15.44 52.20
N ASN A 886 14.60 15.04 53.46
CA ASN A 886 14.14 13.74 53.99
C ASN A 886 12.61 13.66 54.24
N SER A 887 11.77 13.86 53.22
CA SER A 887 10.30 13.84 53.34
C SER A 887 9.63 12.51 52.95
N LEU A 888 10.40 11.53 52.47
CA LEU A 888 9.92 10.17 52.18
C LEU A 888 10.67 9.18 53.09
N GLY A 889 9.96 8.27 53.75
CA GLY A 889 10.55 7.33 54.72
C GLY A 889 11.76 6.58 54.14
N ALA A 890 12.93 6.76 54.75
CA ALA A 890 14.19 6.20 54.28
C ALA A 890 14.22 4.66 54.36
N ALA A 891 14.91 4.03 53.40
CA ALA A 891 15.43 2.67 53.58
C ALA A 891 16.50 2.69 54.69
N PRO A 892 16.72 1.59 55.44
CA PRO A 892 17.73 1.55 56.49
C PRO A 892 19.10 1.94 55.98
N GLN A 893 19.93 2.41 56.91
CA GLN A 893 21.35 2.65 56.68
C GLN A 893 21.97 1.39 56.03
N ASP A 894 22.73 1.59 54.96
CA ASP A 894 23.38 0.55 54.12
C ASP A 894 22.50 -0.23 53.12
N HIS A 895 21.27 0.19 52.83
CA HIS A 895 20.40 -0.49 51.85
C HIS A 895 20.02 0.42 50.66
N HIS A 896 20.81 0.36 49.57
CA HIS A 896 20.43 0.96 48.28
C HIS A 896 19.59 -0.05 47.46
N SER A 897 18.37 0.33 47.07
CA SER A 897 17.44 -0.54 46.32
C SER A 897 17.91 -0.89 44.91
N VAL A 898 18.90 -0.16 44.36
CA VAL A 898 19.36 -0.32 42.96
C VAL A 898 20.88 -0.58 42.81
N HIS A 899 21.73 -0.30 43.81
CA HIS A 899 23.19 -0.19 43.62
C HIS A 899 24.06 -1.22 44.36
N GLY A 900 23.52 -2.39 44.71
CA GLY A 900 24.39 -3.52 45.06
C GLY A 900 25.33 -3.38 46.27
N THR A 901 25.35 -2.28 47.02
CA THR A 901 26.19 -2.14 48.22
C THR A 901 25.42 -2.68 49.42
N GLY A 902 25.57 -3.98 49.65
CA GLY A 902 25.40 -4.63 50.95
C GLY A 902 26.66 -5.40 51.22
#